data_AF-Q45747-F1
#
_entry.id   AF-Q45747-F1
#
_cell.length_a   1.000
_cell.length_b   1.000
_cell.length_c   1.000
_cell.angle_alpha   90.00
_cell.angle_beta   90.00
_cell.angle_gamma   90.00
#
_symmetry.space_group_name_H-M   'P 1'
#
loop_
_entity.id
_entity.type
_entity.pdbx_description
1 polymer ?
#
loop_
_entity_poly.entity_id
_entity_poly.type
_entity_poly.pdbx_seq_one_letter_code
_entity_poly.pdbx_strand_id
1 'polypeptide(L)'
;MDINHQNQCIPYNCLSNPDAILLDAERLETGNTVADISLGLINFLYSNFVPGGGFIVGLLELIWGFVGPSQWEIFLAQIEQLISQRIEEFARNQAISRLEGLSNNYEIYTETFRAWEKDPSNPALREEMRTQFNVMNSALIAAIPLLRVRNYEVALLSVYVQAANLHLSVLRDVSVYGQRWGFDPATVNSRYSDLTRLIHVYTDHCVDTYNDGLKNLEGSRLSDWVVYNRFRRRLTISVLDIIAFFPNYDIEAYPIQTASQLTREVYLDLPFVNETLSPPASYPTFSAAESAIIRSPHLVDFLNSFTIYTDSLASYAYWGGHLVNSFRTGTTTNLIRSPLYGREGNTERPVTISASPSVPIFRTLSYFTGLNNNNPVAGIEGVEFQNTISRSIYRKSGPIDSFSELPPQDVSVSPAIGYSHRLCHATFLERISGPRIAGTVFSWTHRSASPINEVSPSRITQIPWVKAHTLASGASVIKGPGFTGGDILTRNSMGDLGALRVTFTGRLPQSYYIRFRYASVANRSGTFRYSQPPSYGISFPKTMDAGEALTSRSFAHTTLFTPITFSRAQEEFDLYIQSGVYIDRIEFIPVDATFESEINLERAQKAVNALFTSTNQLGLKTDVTDYHIDQVSNLVECLSDEFCLDEKRELSEKVKHAKRLSDERNLLQDPNFRGINRQPDRGWRGSTDITIQGGDDVFKENYVTLTGTFDECYPTYLYQKIDESKLKAYTRYQLRGYIEDSQDLEIYLIRYNAKHEIVNVPGTGSLWPLSVQSPIGKCGEPNRCAPHLEWNPDLDCSCRDEEKCAHHSHHFSLDIDVGCTDLNEDLGVWVIFKIKTQDGHARLGNLEFLEEKPLVGEALARVKRAEKKWRDKREKLELETNIVYKEAKESVDALFVNSQYDQLQADTNIAMIHAADKRVHSIREAYLPELSVIPGVNAGIFEELEGRIFTAYSLYDARNVIKNGDFNNGLSCWNVKGHVDVEEQNNHRSVLVVPEWEAEVSQEVRVCPGRGYILRVTAYKEGYGEGCVTIHEVDNNTDELKFSNCEKEQVYPGNTVACNDYNKNHGANACSSRNRGYDESYESNSSIPADYAPVYEEEAYTDGQRGNPCEFNRGHTPLPAGYVTAELEYFPETDTVWVEIGETEGTFIVDSVELLLMEE
;
A
#
# COMPACT_ATOMS: atom_id res chain seq x y z
N MET A 1 -31.16 88.14 -57.77
CA MET A 1 -30.37 87.72 -58.94
C MET A 1 -30.08 86.24 -58.76
N ASP A 2 -30.42 85.46 -59.78
CA ASP A 2 -30.15 84.03 -60.06
C ASP A 2 -30.66 83.01 -59.03
N ILE A 3 -31.89 82.49 -59.18
CA ILE A 3 -32.45 81.47 -60.11
C ILE A 3 -32.38 80.06 -59.50
N ASN A 4 -33.58 79.49 -59.37
CA ASN A 4 -33.94 78.21 -58.77
C ASN A 4 -34.26 77.22 -59.90
N HIS A 5 -33.72 76.01 -59.88
CA HIS A 5 -34.23 74.88 -60.67
C HIS A 5 -34.12 73.56 -59.91
N GLN A 6 -35.28 72.91 -59.79
CA GLN A 6 -35.54 71.57 -59.28
C GLN A 6 -35.05 70.47 -60.25
N ASN A 7 -34.91 69.26 -59.70
CA ASN A 7 -34.82 67.93 -60.34
C ASN A 7 -33.46 67.42 -60.83
N GLN A 8 -32.78 66.63 -59.98
CA GLN A 8 -31.96 65.47 -60.37
C GLN A 8 -32.17 64.38 -59.29
N CYS A 9 -33.01 63.36 -59.56
CA CYS A 9 -32.60 62.03 -60.01
C CYS A 9 -31.43 61.44 -59.21
N ILE A 10 -31.78 60.67 -58.18
CA ILE A 10 -30.90 59.72 -57.47
C ILE A 10 -30.77 58.48 -58.37
N PRO A 11 -29.56 58.08 -58.80
CA PRO A 11 -29.38 56.77 -59.43
C PRO A 11 -29.07 55.72 -58.35
N TYR A 12 -29.95 54.73 -58.24
CA TYR A 12 -29.67 53.41 -57.70
C TYR A 12 -28.65 52.69 -58.58
N ASN A 13 -27.54 52.23 -58.00
CA ASN A 13 -26.59 51.17 -58.42
C ASN A 13 -25.25 51.46 -57.72
N CYS A 14 -24.44 50.54 -57.22
CA CYS A 14 -24.44 49.09 -57.04
C CYS A 14 -23.29 48.85 -56.06
N LEU A 15 -23.48 47.95 -55.08
CA LEU A 15 -22.43 47.13 -54.45
C LEU A 15 -21.05 47.80 -54.30
N SER A 16 -20.92 48.76 -53.38
CA SER A 16 -19.63 49.12 -52.81
C SER A 16 -19.29 48.10 -51.72
N ASN A 17 -18.39 47.19 -52.11
CA ASN A 17 -17.49 46.40 -51.27
C ASN A 17 -17.29 47.06 -49.88
N PRO A 18 -17.43 46.35 -48.75
CA PRO A 18 -16.89 46.87 -47.51
C PRO A 18 -15.39 46.91 -47.72
N ASP A 19 -14.87 48.13 -47.91
CA ASP A 19 -13.45 48.38 -47.93
C ASP A 19 -12.84 47.65 -46.75
N ALA A 20 -11.88 46.78 -47.08
CA ALA A 20 -10.93 46.22 -46.15
C ALA A 20 -10.16 47.40 -45.54
N ILE A 21 -10.77 47.99 -44.52
CA ILE A 21 -10.14 48.96 -43.65
C ILE A 21 -8.95 48.22 -43.06
N LEU A 22 -7.77 48.76 -43.35
CA LEU A 22 -6.51 48.41 -42.72
C LEU A 22 -6.74 48.25 -41.21
N LEU A 23 -6.78 46.99 -40.76
CA LEU A 23 -6.75 46.64 -39.35
C LEU A 23 -5.31 46.78 -38.84
N ASP A 24 -4.79 48.00 -38.84
CA ASP A 24 -4.03 48.44 -37.68
C ASP A 24 -5.12 48.83 -36.68
N ALA A 25 -5.26 48.04 -35.61
CA ALA A 25 -6.07 48.44 -34.48
C ALA A 25 -5.57 49.83 -34.05
N GLU A 26 -6.35 50.87 -34.35
CA GLU A 26 -6.10 52.22 -33.89
C GLU A 26 -5.87 52.11 -32.38
N ARG A 27 -4.63 52.36 -31.97
CA ARG A 27 -4.28 52.70 -30.60
C ARG A 27 -5.06 53.97 -30.28
N LEU A 28 -6.30 53.80 -29.80
CA LEU A 28 -7.06 54.87 -29.19
C LEU A 28 -6.18 55.48 -28.10
N GLU A 29 -6.09 56.81 -28.11
CA GLU A 29 -5.12 57.65 -27.40
C GLU A 29 -5.18 57.56 -25.85
N THR A 30 -5.74 56.49 -25.27
CA THR A 30 -5.78 56.26 -23.81
C THR A 30 -5.52 54.83 -23.29
N GLY A 31 -5.62 53.73 -24.04
CA GLY A 31 -5.99 52.44 -23.39
C GLY A 31 -5.26 51.17 -23.80
N ASN A 32 -4.73 50.45 -22.82
CA ASN A 32 -4.14 49.10 -22.90
C ASN A 32 -5.02 48.10 -23.70
N THR A 33 -4.41 47.31 -24.60
CA THR A 33 -5.07 46.18 -25.28
C THR A 33 -5.39 45.05 -24.31
N VAL A 34 -6.22 44.09 -24.74
CA VAL A 34 -6.52 42.90 -23.92
C VAL A 34 -5.26 42.08 -23.64
N ALA A 35 -4.31 42.05 -24.59
CA ALA A 35 -3.02 41.40 -24.39
C ALA A 35 -2.19 42.13 -23.32
N ASP A 36 -2.14 43.47 -23.34
CA ASP A 36 -1.45 44.27 -22.31
C ASP A 36 -2.01 43.95 -20.91
N ILE A 37 -3.34 43.97 -20.77
CA ILE A 37 -4.02 43.71 -19.50
C ILE A 37 -3.78 42.26 -19.03
N SER A 38 -3.94 41.29 -19.92
CA SER A 38 -3.79 39.87 -19.58
C SER A 38 -2.34 39.53 -19.22
N LEU A 39 -1.35 40.08 -19.94
CA LEU A 39 0.06 39.87 -19.64
C LEU A 39 0.48 40.55 -18.33
N GLY A 40 -0.08 41.72 -18.02
CA GLY A 40 0.07 42.36 -16.71
C GLY A 40 -0.43 41.46 -15.57
N LEU A 41 -1.62 40.87 -15.73
CA LEU A 41 -2.16 39.89 -14.79
C LEU A 41 -1.29 38.64 -14.69
N ILE A 42 -0.84 38.07 -15.82
CA ILE A 42 0.03 36.88 -15.83
C ILE A 42 1.35 37.16 -15.09
N ASN A 43 1.95 38.33 -15.29
CA ASN A 43 3.16 38.75 -14.57
C ASN A 43 2.91 38.82 -13.06
N PHE A 44 1.76 39.35 -12.67
CA PHE A 44 1.35 39.42 -11.26
C PHE A 44 1.12 38.03 -10.66
N LEU A 45 0.36 37.16 -11.33
CA LEU A 45 0.13 35.78 -10.92
C LEU A 45 1.43 34.99 -10.85
N TYR A 46 2.36 35.18 -11.79
CA TYR A 46 3.68 34.54 -11.74
C TYR A 46 4.53 34.98 -10.55
N SER A 47 4.50 36.28 -10.23
CA SER A 47 5.44 36.87 -9.26
C SER A 47 4.90 36.87 -7.83
N ASN A 48 3.59 36.98 -7.65
CA ASN A 48 2.94 37.27 -6.36
C ASN A 48 1.84 36.27 -5.99
N PHE A 49 1.89 35.02 -6.47
CA PHE A 49 0.90 34.00 -6.09
C PHE A 49 1.06 33.54 -4.62
N VAL A 50 0.62 34.37 -3.69
CA VAL A 50 0.63 34.12 -2.24
C VAL A 50 -0.61 34.76 -1.63
N PRO A 51 -1.29 34.13 -0.65
CA PRO A 51 -2.40 34.76 0.05
C PRO A 51 -1.95 36.02 0.80
N GLY A 52 -2.74 37.09 0.73
CA GLY A 52 -2.46 38.33 1.46
C GLY A 52 -3.16 39.54 0.88
N GLY A 53 -3.17 40.65 1.63
CA GLY A 53 -3.70 41.92 1.16
C GLY A 53 -3.05 42.39 -0.14
N GLY A 54 -1.76 42.12 -0.35
CA GLY A 54 -1.06 42.41 -1.60
C GLY A 54 -1.68 41.71 -2.83
N PHE A 55 -2.16 40.46 -2.68
CA PHE A 55 -2.81 39.75 -3.78
C PHE A 55 -4.16 40.37 -4.12
N ILE A 56 -4.98 40.61 -3.09
CA ILE A 56 -6.33 41.16 -3.21
C ILE A 56 -6.28 42.54 -3.87
N VAL A 57 -5.38 43.40 -3.39
CA VAL A 57 -5.12 44.73 -3.92
C VAL A 57 -4.62 44.68 -5.36
N GLY A 58 -3.66 43.80 -5.67
CA GLY A 58 -3.11 43.74 -7.02
C GLY A 58 -4.16 43.34 -8.07
N LEU A 59 -5.12 42.47 -7.73
CA LEU A 59 -6.23 42.17 -8.63
C LEU A 59 -7.16 43.38 -8.84
N LEU A 60 -7.36 44.21 -7.81
CA LEU A 60 -8.12 45.44 -7.95
C LEU A 60 -7.37 46.42 -8.85
N GLU A 61 -6.09 46.66 -8.59
CA GLU A 61 -5.29 47.65 -9.34
C GLU A 61 -5.06 47.27 -10.81
N LEU A 62 -4.92 45.97 -11.12
CA LEU A 62 -4.63 45.51 -12.48
C LEU A 62 -5.89 45.29 -13.32
N ILE A 63 -6.97 44.81 -12.71
CA ILE A 63 -8.20 44.42 -13.42
C ILE A 63 -9.40 45.19 -12.88
N TRP A 64 -9.81 44.92 -11.65
CA TRP A 64 -11.19 45.21 -11.22
C TRP A 64 -11.48 46.67 -10.89
N GLY A 65 -10.45 47.48 -10.61
CA GLY A 65 -10.55 48.94 -10.41
C GLY A 65 -10.05 49.75 -11.62
N PHE A 66 -9.38 49.12 -12.58
CA PHE A 66 -8.87 49.77 -13.79
C PHE A 66 -9.75 49.53 -15.02
N VAL A 67 -10.33 48.33 -15.15
CA VAL A 67 -11.11 47.91 -16.31
C VAL A 67 -12.55 48.38 -16.15
N GLY A 68 -12.91 49.44 -16.88
CA GLY A 68 -14.27 49.94 -16.98
C GLY A 68 -15.08 49.33 -18.14
N PRO A 69 -16.34 49.77 -18.32
CA PRO A 69 -17.22 49.27 -19.39
C PRO A 69 -16.59 49.31 -20.78
N SER A 70 -15.89 50.39 -21.13
CA SER A 70 -15.20 50.53 -22.42
C SER A 70 -14.13 49.46 -22.66
N GLN A 71 -13.40 49.06 -21.62
CA GLN A 71 -12.38 48.02 -21.73
C GLN A 71 -13.03 46.63 -21.83
N TRP A 72 -14.12 46.38 -21.08
CA TRP A 72 -14.90 45.15 -21.24
C TRP A 72 -15.46 45.01 -22.66
N GLU A 73 -15.88 46.11 -23.29
CA GLU A 73 -16.27 46.10 -24.70
C GLU A 73 -15.15 45.67 -25.63
N ILE A 74 -13.91 46.08 -25.37
CA ILE A 74 -12.72 45.66 -26.13
C ILE A 74 -12.45 44.15 -25.93
N PHE A 75 -12.60 43.64 -24.71
CA PHE A 75 -12.48 42.20 -24.41
C PHE A 75 -13.47 41.36 -25.22
N LEU A 76 -14.71 41.83 -25.40
CA LEU A 76 -15.70 41.15 -26.21
C LEU A 76 -15.41 41.33 -27.71
N ALA A 77 -15.20 42.58 -28.13
CA ALA A 77 -15.02 42.93 -29.55
C ALA A 77 -13.86 42.19 -30.20
N GLN A 78 -12.75 41.97 -29.48
CA GLN A 78 -11.60 41.25 -30.04
C GLN A 78 -11.97 39.83 -30.49
N ILE A 79 -12.85 39.13 -29.74
CA ILE A 79 -13.23 37.75 -30.03
C ILE A 79 -14.38 37.77 -31.04
N GLU A 80 -15.38 38.64 -30.84
CA GLU A 80 -16.50 38.84 -31.77
C GLU A 80 -16.01 39.07 -33.22
N GLN A 81 -14.96 39.87 -33.39
CA GLN A 81 -14.33 40.13 -34.69
C GLN A 81 -13.61 38.90 -35.25
N LEU A 82 -12.90 38.13 -34.41
CA LEU A 82 -12.18 36.93 -34.84
C LEU A 82 -13.11 35.83 -35.33
N ILE A 83 -14.21 35.60 -34.62
CA ILE A 83 -15.17 34.55 -34.95
C ILE A 83 -16.29 35.04 -35.88
N SER A 84 -16.26 36.32 -36.28
CA SER A 84 -17.30 36.97 -37.09
C SER A 84 -18.72 36.77 -36.54
N GLN A 85 -18.84 36.76 -35.21
CA GLN A 85 -20.10 36.55 -34.51
C GLN A 85 -20.18 37.56 -33.35
N ARG A 86 -21.09 38.53 -33.49
CA ARG A 86 -21.37 39.49 -32.43
C ARG A 86 -22.33 38.88 -31.41
N ILE A 87 -22.08 39.12 -30.13
CA ILE A 87 -22.98 38.77 -29.04
C ILE A 87 -24.26 39.57 -29.21
N GLU A 88 -25.41 38.93 -28.99
CA GLU A 88 -26.70 39.61 -28.99
C GLU A 88 -26.70 40.78 -27.99
N GLU A 89 -27.30 41.91 -28.38
CA GLU A 89 -27.11 43.19 -27.70
C GLU A 89 -27.55 43.18 -26.24
N PHE A 90 -28.66 42.52 -25.92
CA PHE A 90 -29.10 42.37 -24.53
C PHE A 90 -28.11 41.52 -23.71
N ALA A 91 -27.71 40.35 -24.22
CA ALA A 91 -26.71 39.50 -23.55
C ALA A 91 -25.36 40.22 -23.37
N ARG A 92 -24.92 40.98 -24.38
CA ARG A 92 -23.67 41.76 -24.36
C ARG A 92 -23.71 42.86 -23.29
N ASN A 93 -24.78 43.66 -23.27
CA ASN A 93 -24.95 44.72 -22.27
C ASN A 93 -25.12 44.15 -20.86
N GLN A 94 -25.81 43.02 -20.73
CA GLN A 94 -25.95 42.31 -19.46
C GLN A 94 -24.60 41.81 -18.94
N ALA A 95 -23.75 41.23 -19.80
CA ALA A 95 -22.41 40.79 -19.41
C ALA A 95 -21.55 41.97 -18.90
N ILE A 96 -21.52 43.08 -19.63
CA ILE A 96 -20.75 44.29 -19.25
C ILE A 96 -21.25 44.85 -17.92
N SER A 97 -22.57 45.02 -17.76
CA SER A 97 -23.14 45.54 -16.51
C SER A 97 -22.86 44.63 -15.31
N ARG A 98 -22.81 43.31 -15.51
CA ARG A 98 -22.43 42.38 -14.44
C ARG A 98 -20.96 42.52 -14.06
N LEU A 99 -20.06 42.67 -15.03
CA LEU A 99 -18.63 42.87 -14.76
C LEU A 99 -18.39 44.19 -14.00
N GLU A 100 -19.09 45.26 -14.37
CA GLU A 100 -19.08 46.53 -13.62
C GLU A 100 -19.58 46.35 -12.18
N GLY A 101 -20.68 45.62 -11.99
CA GLY A 101 -21.19 45.30 -10.65
C GLY A 101 -20.19 44.49 -9.81
N LEU A 102 -19.46 43.56 -10.43
CA LEU A 102 -18.40 42.80 -9.76
C LEU A 102 -17.22 43.70 -9.37
N SER A 103 -16.80 44.62 -10.24
CA SER A 103 -15.77 45.63 -9.96
C SER A 103 -16.11 46.43 -8.69
N ASN A 104 -17.33 46.99 -8.63
CA ASN A 104 -17.77 47.80 -7.50
C ASN A 104 -17.81 46.99 -6.19
N ASN A 105 -18.32 45.76 -6.24
CA ASN A 105 -18.36 44.89 -5.07
C ASN A 105 -16.95 44.51 -4.60
N TYR A 106 -16.03 44.26 -5.53
CA TYR A 106 -14.66 43.86 -5.20
C TYR A 106 -13.82 45.01 -4.63
N GLU A 107 -14.08 46.25 -5.08
CA GLU A 107 -13.50 47.45 -4.46
C GLU A 107 -13.88 47.54 -2.98
N ILE A 108 -15.17 47.43 -2.66
CA ILE A 108 -15.66 47.44 -1.27
C ILE A 108 -15.08 46.28 -0.46
N TYR A 109 -15.05 45.07 -1.02
CA TYR A 109 -14.44 43.90 -0.39
C TYR A 109 -12.96 44.14 -0.06
N THR A 110 -12.22 44.74 -0.99
CA THR A 110 -10.78 45.02 -0.85
C THR A 110 -10.52 46.11 0.21
N GLU A 111 -11.31 47.17 0.23
CA GLU A 111 -11.22 48.22 1.25
C GLU A 111 -11.52 47.66 2.65
N THR A 112 -12.55 46.82 2.74
CA THR A 112 -12.91 46.13 4.00
C THR A 112 -11.79 45.21 4.45
N PHE A 113 -11.19 44.44 3.53
CA PHE A 113 -10.05 43.57 3.84
C PHE A 113 -8.87 44.39 4.36
N ARG A 114 -8.50 45.50 3.69
CA ARG A 114 -7.43 46.40 4.14
C ARG A 114 -7.69 46.98 5.52
N ALA A 115 -8.95 47.32 5.84
CA ALA A 115 -9.32 47.81 7.16
C ALA A 115 -9.18 46.69 8.22
N TRP A 116 -9.70 45.50 7.93
CA TRP A 116 -9.60 44.32 8.80
C TRP A 116 -8.16 43.88 9.02
N GLU A 117 -7.31 43.87 7.99
CA GLU A 117 -5.90 43.46 8.09
C GLU A 117 -5.11 44.37 9.06
N LYS A 118 -5.48 45.64 9.17
CA LYS A 118 -4.88 46.60 10.12
C LYS A 118 -5.35 46.40 11.56
N ASP A 119 -6.56 45.89 11.78
CA ASP A 119 -7.11 45.57 13.10
C ASP A 119 -7.92 44.27 13.06
N PRO A 120 -7.25 43.10 13.01
CA PRO A 120 -7.92 41.81 12.79
C PRO A 120 -8.82 41.37 13.94
N SER A 121 -8.63 41.97 15.12
CA SER A 121 -9.34 41.65 16.36
C SER A 121 -10.70 42.34 16.46
N ASN A 122 -10.94 43.36 15.63
CA ASN A 122 -12.14 44.18 15.70
C ASN A 122 -13.40 43.40 15.26
N PRO A 123 -14.39 43.22 16.16
CA PRO A 123 -15.57 42.42 15.84
C PRO A 123 -16.43 43.03 14.73
N ALA A 124 -16.45 44.36 14.58
CA ALA A 124 -17.21 45.03 13.52
C ALA A 124 -16.58 44.78 12.15
N LEU A 125 -15.25 44.89 12.03
CA LEU A 125 -14.54 44.60 10.78
C LEU A 125 -14.61 43.12 10.41
N ARG A 126 -14.62 42.23 11.41
CA ARG A 126 -14.84 40.79 11.22
C ARG A 126 -16.24 40.48 10.66
N GLU A 127 -17.29 41.08 11.23
CA GLU A 127 -18.67 40.97 10.70
C GLU A 127 -18.78 41.54 9.27
N GLU A 128 -18.17 42.70 9.03
CA GLU A 128 -18.17 43.33 7.71
C GLU A 128 -17.45 42.45 6.68
N MET A 129 -16.30 41.85 7.02
CA MET A 129 -15.61 40.90 6.14
C MET A 129 -16.48 39.68 5.79
N ARG A 130 -17.21 39.11 6.76
CA ARG A 130 -18.14 38.01 6.48
C ARG A 130 -19.25 38.45 5.53
N THR A 131 -19.80 39.65 5.75
CA THR A 131 -20.85 40.23 4.90
C THR A 131 -20.34 40.46 3.48
N GLN A 132 -19.22 41.15 3.32
CA GLN A 132 -18.65 41.47 2.00
C GLN A 132 -18.18 40.23 1.26
N PHE A 133 -17.61 39.23 1.95
CA PHE A 133 -17.34 37.92 1.33
C PHE A 133 -18.62 37.28 0.78
N ASN A 134 -19.70 37.23 1.57
CA ASN A 134 -20.96 36.61 1.13
C ASN A 134 -21.60 37.38 -0.04
N VAL A 135 -21.55 38.71 -0.02
CA VAL A 135 -22.02 39.56 -1.12
C VAL A 135 -21.22 39.28 -2.38
N MET A 136 -19.89 39.28 -2.28
CA MET A 136 -19.00 39.06 -3.42
C MET A 136 -19.18 37.66 -4.01
N ASN A 137 -19.19 36.63 -3.17
CA ASN A 137 -19.40 35.24 -3.57
C ASN A 137 -20.77 35.06 -4.28
N SER A 138 -21.84 35.61 -3.70
CA SER A 138 -23.19 35.54 -4.30
C SER A 138 -23.26 36.27 -5.64
N ALA A 139 -22.61 37.44 -5.75
CA ALA A 139 -22.54 38.19 -6.99
C ALA A 139 -21.81 37.43 -8.10
N LEU A 140 -20.68 36.76 -7.78
CA LEU A 140 -19.93 35.94 -8.71
C LEU A 140 -20.72 34.72 -9.17
N ILE A 141 -21.38 34.01 -8.24
CA ILE A 141 -22.26 32.87 -8.55
C ILE A 141 -23.38 33.29 -9.52
N ALA A 142 -23.97 34.48 -9.32
CA ALA A 142 -25.02 34.99 -10.20
C ALA A 142 -24.50 35.51 -11.55
N ALA A 143 -23.28 36.07 -11.60
CA ALA A 143 -22.72 36.68 -12.79
C ALA A 143 -22.13 35.64 -13.76
N ILE A 144 -21.39 34.65 -13.27
CA ILE A 144 -20.65 33.69 -14.11
C ILE A 144 -21.53 32.99 -15.17
N PRO A 145 -22.75 32.50 -14.86
CA PRO A 145 -23.63 31.91 -15.87
C PRO A 145 -24.02 32.88 -17.01
N LEU A 146 -24.08 34.19 -16.73
CA LEU A 146 -24.35 35.23 -17.72
C LEU A 146 -23.12 35.59 -18.57
N LEU A 147 -21.95 35.08 -18.21
CA LEU A 147 -20.71 35.18 -18.99
C LEU A 147 -20.44 33.90 -19.81
N ARG A 148 -21.40 32.98 -19.86
CA ARG A 148 -21.37 31.77 -20.70
C ARG A 148 -22.74 31.52 -21.34
N VAL A 149 -23.37 32.58 -21.82
CA VAL A 149 -24.69 32.50 -22.47
C VAL A 149 -24.58 31.59 -23.69
N ARG A 150 -25.57 30.70 -23.82
CA ARG A 150 -25.64 29.72 -24.90
C ARG A 150 -25.49 30.38 -26.28
N ASN A 151 -24.67 29.77 -27.14
CA ASN A 151 -24.28 30.22 -28.48
C ASN A 151 -23.27 31.39 -28.51
N TYR A 152 -22.89 31.92 -27.36
CA TYR A 152 -21.95 33.05 -27.25
C TYR A 152 -20.81 32.75 -26.27
N GLU A 153 -20.65 31.50 -25.85
CA GLU A 153 -19.63 31.06 -24.89
C GLU A 153 -18.22 31.46 -25.37
N VAL A 154 -17.91 31.25 -26.65
CA VAL A 154 -16.60 31.59 -27.23
C VAL A 154 -16.34 33.09 -27.15
N ALA A 155 -17.30 33.93 -27.54
CA ALA A 155 -17.15 35.39 -27.54
C ALA A 155 -17.04 35.98 -26.12
N LEU A 156 -17.63 35.33 -25.12
CA LEU A 156 -17.58 35.74 -23.72
C LEU A 156 -16.40 35.14 -22.95
N LEU A 157 -15.62 34.24 -23.56
CA LEU A 157 -14.68 33.40 -22.82
C LEU A 157 -13.60 34.18 -22.06
N SER A 158 -13.04 35.24 -22.64
CA SER A 158 -12.01 36.03 -21.95
C SER A 158 -12.55 36.76 -20.72
N VAL A 159 -13.81 37.23 -20.74
CA VAL A 159 -14.42 37.88 -19.57
C VAL A 159 -14.90 36.86 -18.54
N TYR A 160 -15.34 35.69 -19.00
CA TYR A 160 -15.62 34.55 -18.13
C TYR A 160 -14.40 34.17 -17.29
N VAL A 161 -13.22 34.06 -17.92
CA VAL A 161 -11.96 33.73 -17.23
C VAL A 161 -11.61 34.76 -16.15
N GLN A 162 -11.80 36.05 -16.42
CA GLN A 162 -11.55 37.08 -15.42
C GLN A 162 -12.45 36.89 -14.18
N ALA A 163 -13.76 36.71 -14.40
CA ALA A 163 -14.70 36.48 -13.30
C ALA A 163 -14.42 35.16 -12.55
N ALA A 164 -14.07 34.10 -13.28
CA ALA A 164 -13.67 32.82 -12.69
C ALA A 164 -12.42 32.97 -11.82
N ASN A 165 -11.38 33.65 -12.33
CA ASN A 165 -10.15 33.95 -11.60
C ASN A 165 -10.44 34.70 -10.29
N LEU A 166 -11.31 35.72 -10.34
CA LEU A 166 -11.72 36.46 -9.15
C LEU A 166 -12.46 35.58 -8.14
N HIS A 167 -13.36 34.72 -8.62
CA HIS A 167 -14.12 33.82 -7.76
C HIS A 167 -13.22 32.81 -7.03
N LEU A 168 -12.27 32.21 -7.74
CA LEU A 168 -11.28 31.34 -7.11
C LEU A 168 -10.45 32.10 -6.06
N SER A 169 -10.07 33.36 -6.34
CA SER A 169 -9.35 34.20 -5.37
C SER A 169 -10.15 34.43 -4.09
N VAL A 170 -11.42 34.84 -4.18
CA VAL A 170 -12.26 35.13 -3.01
C VAL A 170 -12.56 33.86 -2.20
N LEU A 171 -12.74 32.71 -2.87
CA LEU A 171 -12.89 31.41 -2.20
C LEU A 171 -11.59 30.95 -1.51
N ARG A 172 -10.42 31.20 -2.10
CA ARG A 172 -9.14 30.99 -1.42
C ARG A 172 -9.02 31.89 -0.20
N ASP A 173 -9.42 33.17 -0.30
CA ASP A 173 -9.32 34.11 0.82
C ASP A 173 -10.12 33.64 2.03
N VAL A 174 -11.38 33.20 1.85
CA VAL A 174 -12.17 32.65 2.97
C VAL A 174 -11.58 31.34 3.51
N SER A 175 -10.93 30.55 2.67
CA SER A 175 -10.25 29.32 3.10
C SER A 175 -9.05 29.64 4.02
N VAL A 176 -8.35 30.76 3.76
CA VAL A 176 -7.18 31.22 4.55
C VAL A 176 -7.58 32.03 5.79
N TYR A 177 -8.58 32.91 5.65
CA TYR A 177 -8.89 33.94 6.64
C TYR A 177 -10.26 33.75 7.30
N GLY A 178 -11.11 32.86 6.80
CA GLY A 178 -12.53 32.76 7.21
C GLY A 178 -12.72 32.53 8.70
N GLN A 179 -11.92 31.68 9.34
CA GLN A 179 -11.99 31.48 10.79
C GLN A 179 -11.61 32.75 11.57
N ARG A 180 -10.60 33.50 11.10
CA ARG A 180 -10.19 34.79 11.70
C ARG A 180 -11.27 35.85 11.48
N TRP A 181 -11.96 35.83 10.34
CA TRP A 181 -13.15 36.64 10.14
C TRP A 181 -14.32 36.20 11.02
N GLY A 182 -14.33 34.98 11.57
CA GLY A 182 -15.36 34.45 12.46
C GLY A 182 -16.40 33.54 11.80
N PHE A 183 -16.12 32.99 10.62
CA PHE A 183 -16.85 31.84 10.11
C PHE A 183 -16.52 30.60 10.95
N ASP A 184 -17.50 29.70 11.10
CA ASP A 184 -17.28 28.41 11.71
C ASP A 184 -16.47 27.47 10.78
N PRO A 185 -15.75 26.47 11.32
CA PRO A 185 -14.95 25.56 10.52
C PRO A 185 -15.72 24.80 9.43
N ALA A 186 -17.00 24.47 9.65
CA ALA A 186 -17.79 23.75 8.66
C ALA A 186 -18.10 24.62 7.44
N THR A 187 -18.41 25.91 7.65
CA THR A 187 -18.56 26.88 6.56
C THR A 187 -17.25 27.04 5.78
N VAL A 188 -16.10 27.17 6.47
CA VAL A 188 -14.78 27.30 5.81
C VAL A 188 -14.48 26.06 4.95
N ASN A 189 -14.66 24.86 5.48
CA ASN A 189 -14.44 23.61 4.75
C ASN A 189 -15.41 23.45 3.56
N SER A 190 -16.66 23.91 3.70
CA SER A 190 -17.62 23.95 2.58
C SER A 190 -17.15 24.90 1.47
N ARG A 191 -16.61 26.08 1.81
CA ARG A 191 -16.07 27.02 0.81
C ARG A 191 -14.78 26.53 0.17
N TYR A 192 -13.93 25.83 0.92
CA TYR A 192 -12.75 25.16 0.36
C TYR A 192 -13.15 24.02 -0.60
N SER A 193 -14.19 23.24 -0.27
CA SER A 193 -14.75 22.24 -1.18
C SER A 193 -15.34 22.87 -2.46
N ASP A 194 -15.94 24.05 -2.34
CA ASP A 194 -16.38 24.82 -3.50
C ASP A 194 -15.19 25.30 -4.34
N LEU A 195 -14.11 25.78 -3.70
CA LEU A 195 -12.87 26.21 -4.37
C LEU A 195 -12.28 25.10 -5.23
N THR A 196 -11.97 23.95 -4.64
CA THR A 196 -11.33 22.82 -5.34
C THR A 196 -12.21 22.29 -6.47
N ARG A 197 -13.52 22.17 -6.24
CA ARG A 197 -14.49 21.80 -7.29
C ARG A 197 -14.51 22.81 -8.43
N LEU A 198 -14.51 24.10 -8.14
CA LEU A 198 -14.61 25.17 -9.13
C LEU A 198 -13.32 25.39 -9.92
N ILE A 199 -12.14 25.12 -9.35
CA ILE A 199 -10.88 25.05 -10.11
C ILE A 199 -11.07 24.16 -11.33
N HIS A 200 -11.62 22.96 -11.13
CA HIS A 200 -11.86 22.02 -12.22
C HIS A 200 -12.95 22.48 -13.18
N VAL A 201 -14.13 22.87 -12.66
CA VAL A 201 -15.28 23.28 -13.49
C VAL A 201 -14.91 24.47 -14.38
N TYR A 202 -14.20 25.45 -13.86
CA TYR A 202 -13.79 26.62 -14.63
C TYR A 202 -12.71 26.28 -15.64
N THR A 203 -11.72 25.48 -15.25
CA THR A 203 -10.64 25.05 -16.16
C THR A 203 -11.20 24.29 -17.35
N ASP A 204 -12.01 23.26 -17.11
CA ASP A 204 -12.55 22.39 -18.14
C ASP A 204 -13.47 23.19 -19.09
N HIS A 205 -14.36 24.04 -18.56
CA HIS A 205 -15.20 24.90 -19.39
C HIS A 205 -14.37 25.81 -20.30
N CYS A 206 -13.27 26.37 -19.80
CA CYS A 206 -12.43 27.26 -20.59
C CYS A 206 -11.73 26.52 -21.72
N VAL A 207 -11.19 25.34 -21.44
CA VAL A 207 -10.50 24.51 -22.43
C VAL A 207 -11.46 23.99 -23.49
N ASP A 208 -12.63 23.49 -23.09
CA ASP A 208 -13.65 22.99 -24.02
C ASP A 208 -14.14 24.10 -24.95
N THR A 209 -14.49 25.25 -24.38
CA THR A 209 -14.96 26.41 -25.16
C THR A 209 -13.87 26.95 -26.09
N TYR A 210 -12.61 26.98 -25.64
CA TYR A 210 -11.47 27.34 -26.48
C TYR A 210 -11.32 26.36 -27.65
N ASN A 211 -11.37 25.06 -27.39
CA ASN A 211 -11.22 24.03 -28.41
C ASN A 211 -12.37 24.06 -29.43
N ASP A 212 -13.60 24.27 -28.98
CA ASP A 212 -14.77 24.43 -29.85
C ASP A 212 -14.64 25.67 -30.74
N GLY A 213 -14.24 26.81 -30.15
CA GLY A 213 -14.00 28.04 -30.90
C GLY A 213 -12.89 27.88 -31.94
N LEU A 214 -11.79 27.22 -31.57
CA LEU A 214 -10.66 26.96 -32.46
C LEU A 214 -11.07 26.03 -33.62
N LYS A 215 -11.77 24.94 -33.32
CA LYS A 215 -12.29 23.98 -34.31
C LYS A 215 -13.23 24.64 -35.32
N ASN A 216 -14.09 25.55 -34.87
CA ASN A 216 -15.02 26.27 -35.74
C ASN A 216 -14.32 27.25 -36.71
N LEU A 217 -13.06 27.61 -36.43
CA LEU A 217 -12.23 28.45 -37.29
C LEU A 217 -11.33 27.65 -38.24
N GLU A 218 -11.36 26.31 -38.19
CA GLU A 218 -10.64 25.49 -39.16
C GLU A 218 -11.15 25.76 -40.58
N GLY A 219 -10.23 25.93 -41.51
CA GLY A 219 -10.54 26.25 -42.89
C GLY A 219 -9.67 25.53 -43.89
N SER A 220 -9.70 26.00 -45.13
CA SER A 220 -8.96 25.39 -46.24
C SER A 220 -7.89 26.33 -46.82
N ARG A 221 -8.05 27.63 -46.60
CA ARG A 221 -7.22 28.69 -47.15
C ARG A 221 -6.14 29.15 -46.16
N LEU A 222 -5.11 29.82 -46.67
CA LEU A 222 -4.08 30.39 -45.81
C LEU A 222 -4.65 31.58 -45.01
N SER A 223 -5.60 32.33 -45.58
CA SER A 223 -6.33 33.37 -44.85
C SER A 223 -7.05 32.82 -43.62
N ASP A 224 -7.64 31.62 -43.73
CA ASP A 224 -8.33 30.96 -42.61
C ASP A 224 -7.32 30.61 -41.51
N TRP A 225 -6.12 30.13 -41.89
CA TRP A 225 -5.04 29.82 -40.95
C TRP A 225 -4.57 31.05 -40.18
N VAL A 226 -4.52 32.23 -40.82
CA VAL A 226 -4.16 33.48 -40.13
C VAL A 226 -5.17 33.83 -39.04
N VAL A 227 -6.48 33.71 -39.32
CA VAL A 227 -7.53 33.96 -38.32
C VAL A 227 -7.49 32.91 -37.21
N TYR A 228 -7.35 31.64 -37.57
CA TYR A 228 -7.20 30.51 -36.64
C TYR A 228 -6.00 30.69 -35.70
N ASN A 229 -4.83 31.05 -36.24
CA ASN A 229 -3.63 31.27 -35.45
C ASN A 229 -3.75 32.51 -34.56
N ARG A 230 -4.40 33.58 -35.05
CA ARG A 230 -4.66 34.78 -34.24
C ARG A 230 -5.59 34.48 -33.08
N PHE A 231 -6.65 33.70 -33.30
CA PHE A 231 -7.52 33.21 -32.24
C PHE A 231 -6.74 32.37 -31.22
N ARG A 232 -5.96 31.38 -31.68
CA ARG A 232 -5.07 30.58 -30.83
C ARG A 232 -4.16 31.46 -29.98
N ARG A 233 -3.45 32.42 -30.58
CA ARG A 233 -2.51 33.31 -29.87
C ARG A 233 -3.22 34.17 -28.83
N ARG A 234 -4.28 34.88 -29.22
CA ARG A 234 -4.98 35.83 -28.33
C ARG A 234 -5.69 35.13 -27.18
N LEU A 235 -6.31 33.97 -27.41
CA LEU A 235 -6.93 33.20 -26.34
C LEU A 235 -5.92 32.39 -25.52
N THR A 236 -4.75 32.03 -26.06
CA THR A 236 -3.67 31.53 -25.19
C THR A 236 -3.33 32.56 -24.12
N ILE A 237 -3.14 33.83 -24.51
CA ILE A 237 -2.76 34.91 -23.59
C ILE A 237 -3.92 35.31 -22.65
N SER A 238 -5.15 35.42 -23.16
CA SER A 238 -6.29 35.93 -22.38
C SER A 238 -7.13 34.87 -21.67
N VAL A 239 -6.86 33.57 -21.93
CA VAL A 239 -7.59 32.43 -21.34
C VAL A 239 -6.61 31.41 -20.80
N LEU A 240 -5.87 30.70 -21.68
CA LEU A 240 -5.13 29.49 -21.30
C LEU A 240 -3.99 29.77 -20.30
N ASP A 241 -3.29 30.88 -20.48
CA ASP A 241 -2.20 31.29 -19.59
C ASP A 241 -2.71 31.61 -18.19
N ILE A 242 -3.91 32.16 -18.04
CA ILE A 242 -4.52 32.50 -16.74
C ILE A 242 -4.98 31.22 -16.05
N ILE A 243 -5.71 30.35 -16.76
CA ILE A 243 -6.23 29.10 -16.16
C ILE A 243 -5.11 28.12 -15.77
N ALA A 244 -3.92 28.23 -16.37
CA ALA A 244 -2.76 27.45 -15.96
C ALA A 244 -2.30 27.74 -14.52
N PHE A 245 -2.70 28.89 -13.95
CA PHE A 245 -2.49 29.23 -12.54
C PHE A 245 -3.67 28.85 -11.64
N PHE A 246 -4.81 28.43 -12.17
CA PHE A 246 -5.97 28.06 -11.33
C PHE A 246 -5.67 27.01 -10.27
N PRO A 247 -4.88 25.94 -10.54
CA PRO A 247 -4.49 24.99 -9.51
C PRO A 247 -3.78 25.62 -8.30
N ASN A 248 -3.11 26.77 -8.49
CA ASN A 248 -2.36 27.42 -7.42
C ASN A 248 -3.29 28.09 -6.38
N TYR A 249 -4.58 28.26 -6.66
CA TYR A 249 -5.54 28.76 -5.67
C TYR A 249 -5.84 27.73 -4.58
N ASP A 250 -5.57 26.44 -4.80
CA ASP A 250 -5.71 25.42 -3.77
C ASP A 250 -4.71 25.67 -2.65
N ILE A 251 -5.21 26.20 -1.53
CA ILE A 251 -4.38 26.61 -0.40
C ILE A 251 -3.74 25.44 0.35
N GLU A 252 -4.38 24.27 0.37
CA GLU A 252 -3.80 23.08 1.00
C GLU A 252 -2.63 22.55 0.15
N ALA A 253 -2.76 22.62 -1.17
CA ALA A 253 -1.67 22.26 -2.07
C ALA A 253 -0.56 23.33 -2.12
N TYR A 254 -0.89 24.61 -2.03
CA TYR A 254 0.02 25.75 -2.19
C TYR A 254 -0.12 26.80 -1.06
N PRO A 255 0.29 26.46 0.17
CA PRO A 255 0.10 27.33 1.35
C PRO A 255 1.02 28.57 1.35
N ILE A 256 2.15 28.50 0.66
CA ILE A 256 3.13 29.59 0.53
C ILE A 256 3.23 30.05 -0.92
N GLN A 257 4.06 31.07 -1.17
CA GLN A 257 4.31 31.56 -2.53
C GLN A 257 4.65 30.41 -3.48
N THR A 258 4.01 30.36 -4.65
CA THR A 258 4.29 29.36 -5.68
C THR A 258 4.62 30.01 -7.02
N ALA A 259 5.56 29.41 -7.77
CA ALA A 259 6.02 29.92 -9.06
C ALA A 259 5.86 28.87 -10.16
N SER A 260 4.83 29.07 -11.00
CA SER A 260 4.57 28.27 -12.21
C SER A 260 5.36 28.78 -13.42
N GLN A 261 5.58 27.92 -14.43
CA GLN A 261 6.25 28.33 -15.67
C GLN A 261 5.41 27.96 -16.89
N LEU A 262 5.03 28.96 -17.67
CA LEU A 262 4.41 28.78 -18.98
C LEU A 262 5.51 28.46 -20.00
N THR A 263 5.43 27.29 -20.63
CA THR A 263 6.39 26.77 -21.63
C THR A 263 5.81 26.68 -23.04
N ARG A 264 4.51 26.95 -23.20
CA ARG A 264 3.85 27.00 -24.52
C ARG A 264 4.48 28.04 -25.45
N GLU A 265 4.45 27.72 -26.74
CA GLU A 265 4.84 28.62 -27.81
C GLU A 265 3.62 29.33 -28.41
N VAL A 266 3.79 30.60 -28.77
CA VAL A 266 2.83 31.35 -29.60
C VAL A 266 3.49 31.83 -30.88
N TYR A 267 2.73 31.86 -31.97
CA TYR A 267 3.23 32.15 -33.32
C TYR A 267 2.63 33.45 -33.84
N LEU A 268 3.43 34.28 -34.50
CA LEU A 268 2.95 35.51 -35.15
C LEU A 268 2.36 35.23 -36.55
N ASP A 269 1.50 36.13 -37.01
CA ASP A 269 0.80 35.96 -38.29
C ASP A 269 1.71 36.25 -39.50
N LEU A 270 1.22 35.88 -40.69
CA LEU A 270 1.84 36.21 -41.98
C LEU A 270 1.13 37.44 -42.59
N PRO A 271 1.61 38.68 -42.37
CA PRO A 271 0.89 39.90 -42.75
C PRO A 271 0.79 40.14 -44.26
N PHE A 272 1.56 39.43 -45.08
CA PHE A 272 1.48 39.51 -46.54
C PHE A 272 0.34 38.68 -47.15
N VAL A 273 -0.39 37.90 -46.35
CA VAL A 273 -1.48 37.05 -46.84
C VAL A 273 -2.69 37.93 -47.18
N ASN A 274 -2.93 38.10 -48.48
CA ASN A 274 -4.13 38.77 -48.98
C ASN A 274 -4.63 38.07 -50.25
N GLU A 275 -5.49 37.07 -50.05
CA GLU A 275 -6.07 36.25 -51.13
C GLU A 275 -7.11 37.00 -51.99
N THR A 276 -7.46 38.24 -51.65
CA THR A 276 -8.35 39.07 -52.50
C THR A 276 -7.58 39.72 -53.65
N LEU A 277 -6.28 39.97 -53.47
CA LEU A 277 -5.41 40.65 -54.45
C LEU A 277 -4.65 39.68 -55.36
N SER A 278 -4.68 38.38 -55.07
CA SER A 278 -4.01 37.34 -55.84
C SER A 278 -4.86 36.07 -55.84
N PRO A 279 -4.89 35.29 -56.94
CA PRO A 279 -5.74 34.10 -57.02
C PRO A 279 -5.51 33.17 -55.81
N PRO A 280 -6.56 32.69 -55.11
CA PRO A 280 -6.42 31.82 -53.93
C PRO A 280 -5.53 30.59 -54.20
N ALA A 281 -5.57 30.08 -55.43
CA ALA A 281 -4.76 28.95 -55.88
C ALA A 281 -3.24 29.21 -55.85
N SER A 282 -2.78 30.44 -55.60
CA SER A 282 -1.36 30.83 -55.49
C SER A 282 -0.77 30.63 -54.09
N TYR A 283 -1.60 30.48 -53.05
CA TYR A 283 -1.13 30.31 -51.67
C TYR A 283 -1.13 28.83 -51.24
N PRO A 284 -0.27 28.42 -50.28
CA PRO A 284 -0.39 27.14 -49.59
C PRO A 284 -1.77 26.95 -48.94
N THR A 285 -2.15 25.70 -48.70
CA THR A 285 -3.40 25.38 -47.98
C THR A 285 -3.24 25.60 -46.47
N PHE A 286 -4.37 25.70 -45.76
CA PHE A 286 -4.39 25.71 -44.29
C PHE A 286 -3.56 24.58 -43.67
N SER A 287 -3.79 23.33 -44.11
CA SER A 287 -3.11 22.16 -43.55
C SER A 287 -1.61 22.17 -43.82
N ALA A 288 -1.18 22.64 -45.00
CA ALA A 288 0.24 22.81 -45.30
C ALA A 288 0.88 23.87 -44.40
N ALA A 289 0.15 24.96 -44.11
CA ALA A 289 0.61 25.99 -43.19
C ALA A 289 0.72 25.47 -41.76
N GLU A 290 -0.32 24.84 -41.22
CA GLU A 290 -0.32 24.29 -39.86
C GLU A 290 0.79 23.26 -39.66
N SER A 291 1.02 22.38 -40.64
CA SER A 291 2.08 21.36 -40.56
C SER A 291 3.49 21.92 -40.72
N ALA A 292 3.68 23.01 -41.47
CA ALA A 292 5.01 23.59 -41.71
C ALA A 292 5.41 24.61 -40.65
N ILE A 293 4.43 25.33 -40.09
CA ILE A 293 4.67 26.45 -39.19
C ILE A 293 4.70 26.00 -37.73
N ILE A 294 3.79 25.11 -37.33
CA ILE A 294 3.65 24.70 -35.93
C ILE A 294 4.62 23.56 -35.64
N ARG A 295 5.52 23.81 -34.69
CA ARG A 295 6.48 22.80 -34.25
C ARG A 295 5.73 21.67 -33.57
N SER A 296 6.07 20.43 -33.88
CA SER A 296 5.56 19.28 -33.12
C SER A 296 6.00 19.39 -31.64
N PRO A 297 5.25 18.79 -30.70
CA PRO A 297 5.62 18.78 -29.28
C PRO A 297 7.08 18.36 -29.07
N HIS A 298 7.81 19.14 -28.28
CA HIS A 298 9.24 18.98 -28.09
C HIS A 298 9.63 19.44 -26.68
N LEU A 299 10.78 18.96 -26.19
CA LEU A 299 11.38 19.55 -24.99
C LEU A 299 11.64 21.04 -25.24
N VAL A 300 11.60 21.86 -24.20
CA VAL A 300 11.84 23.30 -24.35
C VAL A 300 13.26 23.53 -24.87
N ASP A 301 13.39 24.39 -25.88
CA ASP A 301 14.66 24.90 -26.35
C ASP A 301 14.66 26.42 -26.47
N PHE A 302 15.86 26.98 -26.44
CA PHE A 302 16.10 28.41 -26.47
C PHE A 302 16.99 28.77 -27.63
N LEU A 303 16.72 29.90 -28.25
CA LEU A 303 17.49 30.39 -29.38
C LEU A 303 18.93 30.72 -28.97
N ASN A 304 19.88 30.18 -29.72
CA ASN A 304 21.28 30.63 -29.71
C ASN A 304 21.59 31.52 -30.92
N SER A 305 21.19 31.12 -32.12
CA SER A 305 21.40 31.93 -33.31
C SER A 305 20.53 31.49 -34.48
N PHE A 306 20.31 32.42 -35.41
CA PHE A 306 19.81 32.14 -36.76
C PHE A 306 20.84 32.56 -37.80
N THR A 307 21.12 31.72 -38.78
CA THR A 307 21.85 32.10 -39.99
C THR A 307 20.87 32.25 -41.14
N ILE A 308 20.73 33.48 -41.63
CA ILE A 308 19.74 33.89 -42.65
C ILE A 308 20.41 33.92 -44.02
N TYR A 309 19.74 33.32 -45.01
CA TYR A 309 20.17 33.30 -46.40
C TYR A 309 19.27 34.18 -47.26
N THR A 310 19.88 35.13 -47.99
CA THR A 310 19.16 36.00 -48.91
C THR A 310 19.07 35.33 -50.29
N ASP A 311 17.85 35.20 -50.79
CA ASP A 311 17.57 34.77 -52.16
C ASP A 311 16.97 35.93 -52.96
N SER A 312 16.86 35.83 -54.28
CA SER A 312 16.25 36.85 -55.11
C SER A 312 15.44 36.31 -56.28
N LEU A 313 14.38 37.04 -56.62
CA LEU A 313 13.55 36.77 -57.80
C LEU A 313 13.09 38.10 -58.40
N ALA A 314 13.24 38.27 -59.72
CA ALA A 314 12.89 39.50 -60.43
C ALA A 314 13.44 40.79 -59.76
N SER A 315 14.71 40.76 -59.35
CA SER A 315 15.41 41.84 -58.64
C SER A 315 14.95 42.14 -57.21
N TYR A 316 13.94 41.42 -56.69
CA TYR A 316 13.55 41.50 -55.28
C TYR A 316 14.35 40.49 -54.47
N ALA A 317 15.19 40.98 -53.56
CA ALA A 317 15.92 40.15 -52.61
C ALA A 317 15.13 40.00 -51.30
N TYR A 318 15.02 38.78 -50.82
CA TYR A 318 14.15 38.38 -49.72
C TYR A 318 14.80 37.31 -48.84
N TRP A 319 14.24 37.07 -47.67
CA TRP A 319 14.63 35.97 -46.78
C TRP A 319 14.29 34.63 -47.45
N GLY A 320 15.28 34.01 -48.09
CA GLY A 320 15.11 32.77 -48.87
C GLY A 320 15.12 31.50 -48.02
N GLY A 321 15.82 31.52 -46.90
CA GLY A 321 15.89 30.41 -45.95
C GLY A 321 16.75 30.74 -44.73
N HIS A 322 16.77 29.84 -43.75
CA HIS A 322 17.62 29.97 -42.57
C HIS A 322 17.94 28.65 -41.88
N LEU A 323 18.99 28.66 -41.06
CA LEU A 323 19.29 27.63 -40.07
C LEU A 323 19.08 28.21 -38.67
N VAL A 324 18.39 27.45 -37.80
CA VAL A 324 18.29 27.73 -36.36
C VAL A 324 19.29 26.87 -35.60
N ASN A 325 20.07 27.49 -34.71
CA ASN A 325 20.76 26.80 -33.63
C ASN A 325 20.06 27.13 -32.31
N SER A 326 19.60 26.10 -31.59
CA SER A 326 18.98 26.21 -30.27
C SER A 326 19.77 25.41 -29.23
N PHE A 327 19.39 25.52 -27.96
CA PHE A 327 19.96 24.73 -26.88
C PHE A 327 18.88 24.37 -25.85
N ARG A 328 19.04 23.25 -25.15
CA ARG A 328 18.10 22.81 -24.11
C ARG A 328 18.33 23.54 -22.79
N THR A 329 17.32 23.50 -21.91
CA THR A 329 17.40 24.08 -20.56
C THR A 329 18.65 23.57 -19.82
N GLY A 330 19.46 24.50 -19.29
CA GLY A 330 20.68 24.18 -18.54
C GLY A 330 21.88 23.69 -19.36
N THR A 331 21.82 23.65 -20.69
CA THR A 331 22.93 23.19 -21.55
C THR A 331 23.31 24.21 -22.63
N THR A 332 24.12 25.22 -22.31
CA THR A 332 24.44 26.31 -23.27
C THR A 332 25.43 25.91 -24.37
N THR A 333 26.15 24.80 -24.22
CA THR A 333 27.22 24.36 -25.15
C THR A 333 26.75 23.35 -26.19
N ASN A 334 25.74 22.54 -25.88
CA ASN A 334 25.24 21.49 -26.76
C ASN A 334 24.17 22.07 -27.70
N LEU A 335 24.63 22.66 -28.80
CA LEU A 335 23.75 23.29 -29.78
C LEU A 335 23.02 22.24 -30.63
N ILE A 336 21.71 22.42 -30.75
CA ILE A 336 20.83 21.67 -31.64
C ILE A 336 20.69 22.49 -32.92
N ARG A 337 21.16 21.95 -34.04
CA ARG A 337 20.98 22.56 -35.36
C ARG A 337 19.72 21.99 -36.02
N SER A 338 18.80 22.88 -36.37
CA SER A 338 17.63 22.52 -37.17
C SER A 338 18.01 22.13 -38.61
N PRO A 339 17.13 21.41 -39.32
CA PRO A 339 17.21 21.33 -40.78
C PRO A 339 17.19 22.73 -41.42
N LEU A 340 17.71 22.85 -42.64
CA LEU A 340 17.58 24.08 -43.41
C LEU A 340 16.09 24.35 -43.68
N TYR A 341 15.60 25.48 -43.19
CA TYR A 341 14.30 26.00 -43.55
C TYR A 341 14.42 26.82 -44.83
N GLY A 342 13.58 26.55 -45.83
CA GLY A 342 13.64 27.21 -47.13
C GLY A 342 14.87 26.83 -47.94
N ARG A 343 15.57 27.81 -48.51
CA ARG A 343 16.72 27.59 -49.40
C ARG A 343 17.96 28.35 -48.96
N GLU A 344 19.11 27.76 -49.29
CA GLU A 344 20.41 28.40 -49.14
C GLU A 344 20.65 29.36 -50.32
N GLY A 345 19.99 30.53 -50.24
CA GLY A 345 20.17 31.63 -51.18
C GLY A 345 21.59 32.20 -51.13
N ASN A 346 22.12 32.58 -52.29
CA ASN A 346 23.48 33.10 -52.46
C ASN A 346 23.54 34.53 -53.00
N THR A 347 22.41 35.25 -52.96
CA THR A 347 22.33 36.63 -53.46
C THR A 347 23.21 37.57 -52.61
N GLU A 348 23.28 37.32 -51.31
CA GLU A 348 24.12 38.06 -50.36
C GLU A 348 24.83 37.07 -49.42
N ARG A 349 25.84 37.57 -48.69
CA ARG A 349 26.50 36.75 -47.65
C ARG A 349 25.49 36.40 -46.55
N PRO A 350 25.52 35.17 -46.01
CA PRO A 350 24.66 34.80 -44.90
C PRO A 350 24.82 35.74 -43.71
N VAL A 351 23.71 36.11 -43.08
CA VAL A 351 23.69 37.00 -41.91
C VAL A 351 23.36 36.17 -40.68
N THR A 352 24.24 36.18 -39.68
CA THR A 352 23.98 35.49 -38.41
C THR A 352 23.45 36.48 -37.37
N ILE A 353 22.29 36.17 -36.82
CA ILE A 353 21.67 36.88 -35.70
C ILE A 353 21.85 36.01 -34.45
N SER A 354 22.54 36.53 -33.44
CA SER A 354 22.82 35.79 -32.21
C SER A 354 21.88 36.18 -31.07
N ALA A 355 21.58 35.21 -30.21
CA ALA A 355 20.88 35.35 -28.94
C ALA A 355 21.63 34.55 -27.87
N SER A 356 21.34 34.80 -26.60
CA SER A 356 21.89 34.02 -25.50
C SER A 356 20.92 33.97 -24.32
N PRO A 357 21.15 33.11 -23.31
CA PRO A 357 20.33 33.08 -22.10
C PRO A 357 20.15 34.46 -21.44
N SER A 358 21.21 35.27 -21.42
CA SER A 358 21.23 36.61 -20.84
C SER A 358 20.85 37.73 -21.81
N VAL A 359 20.80 37.43 -23.11
CA VAL A 359 20.53 38.39 -24.19
C VAL A 359 19.46 37.83 -25.13
N PRO A 360 18.22 37.61 -24.63
CA PRO A 360 17.13 37.11 -25.46
C PRO A 360 16.68 38.17 -26.46
N ILE A 361 16.26 37.74 -27.64
CA ILE A 361 15.53 38.59 -28.59
C ILE A 361 14.09 38.67 -28.08
N PHE A 362 13.63 39.89 -27.80
CA PHE A 362 12.31 40.15 -27.23
C PHE A 362 11.38 40.92 -28.18
N ARG A 363 11.90 41.48 -29.27
CA ARG A 363 11.11 42.24 -30.25
C ARG A 363 11.69 42.10 -31.66
N THR A 364 10.80 42.06 -32.64
CA THR A 364 11.14 42.10 -34.07
C THR A 364 10.34 43.19 -34.78
N LEU A 365 11.00 43.98 -35.62
CA LEU A 365 10.35 44.92 -36.53
C LEU A 365 10.59 44.47 -37.97
N SER A 366 9.55 43.94 -38.60
CA SER A 366 9.64 43.23 -39.87
C SER A 366 9.12 44.07 -41.03
N TYR A 367 9.83 44.02 -42.16
CA TYR A 367 9.39 44.56 -43.44
C TYR A 367 8.98 43.40 -44.34
N PHE A 368 7.67 43.28 -44.59
CA PHE A 368 7.13 42.27 -45.48
C PHE A 368 6.84 42.84 -46.85
N THR A 369 6.98 41.98 -47.85
CA THR A 369 6.59 42.22 -49.22
C THR A 369 5.45 41.24 -49.54
N GLY A 370 4.40 41.72 -50.20
CA GLY A 370 3.25 40.90 -50.65
C GLY A 370 3.22 40.72 -52.17
N LEU A 371 2.42 39.76 -52.64
CA LEU A 371 2.21 39.53 -54.06
C LEU A 371 1.46 40.70 -54.69
N ASN A 372 1.95 41.17 -55.84
CA ASN A 372 1.22 42.07 -56.72
C ASN A 372 1.64 41.82 -58.18
N ASN A 373 1.04 42.55 -59.13
CA ASN A 373 1.31 42.36 -60.57
C ASN A 373 2.79 42.49 -60.96
N ASN A 374 3.60 43.22 -60.17
CA ASN A 374 5.02 43.47 -60.45
C ASN A 374 5.96 42.67 -59.53
N ASN A 375 5.45 42.09 -58.44
CA ASN A 375 6.24 41.43 -57.42
C ASN A 375 5.83 39.95 -57.29
N PRO A 376 6.64 39.03 -57.84
CA PRO A 376 6.34 37.60 -57.79
C PRO A 376 6.70 36.96 -56.45
N VAL A 377 7.15 37.73 -55.45
CA VAL A 377 7.57 37.24 -54.13
C VAL A 377 6.64 37.78 -53.04
N ALA A 378 6.26 36.92 -52.11
CA ALA A 378 5.73 37.33 -50.81
C ALA A 378 6.50 36.68 -49.67
N GLY A 379 6.90 37.50 -48.69
CA GLY A 379 7.77 37.09 -47.60
C GLY A 379 8.44 38.27 -46.92
N ILE A 380 9.48 37.99 -46.13
CA ILE A 380 10.23 39.00 -45.39
C ILE A 380 11.36 39.57 -46.27
N GLU A 381 11.43 40.90 -46.38
CA GLU A 381 12.54 41.60 -47.06
C GLU A 381 13.61 42.09 -46.08
N GLY A 382 13.24 42.33 -44.82
CA GLY A 382 14.17 42.77 -43.78
C GLY A 382 13.55 42.69 -42.39
N VAL A 383 14.38 42.53 -41.37
CA VAL A 383 13.96 42.50 -39.95
C VAL A 383 14.99 43.21 -39.08
N GLU A 384 14.53 44.02 -38.15
CA GLU A 384 15.30 44.43 -36.98
C GLU A 384 14.97 43.52 -35.79
N PHE A 385 15.99 42.93 -35.19
CA PHE A 385 15.92 42.14 -33.96
C PHE A 385 16.45 42.97 -32.80
N GLN A 386 15.62 43.18 -31.78
CA GLN A 386 16.04 43.83 -30.55
C GLN A 386 16.26 42.79 -29.45
N ASN A 387 17.43 42.88 -28.82
CA ASN A 387 17.76 42.14 -27.62
C ASN A 387 18.08 43.14 -26.48
N THR A 388 18.39 42.64 -25.29
CA THR A 388 18.57 43.47 -24.09
C THR A 388 19.76 44.43 -24.13
N ILE A 389 20.69 44.26 -25.09
CA ILE A 389 21.95 45.03 -25.18
C ILE A 389 22.02 45.83 -26.49
N SER A 390 21.52 45.29 -27.59
CA SER A 390 21.72 45.82 -28.93
C SER A 390 20.55 45.52 -29.88
N ARG A 391 20.61 46.15 -31.05
CA ARG A 391 19.77 45.84 -32.20
C ARG A 391 20.63 45.24 -33.31
N SER A 392 20.11 44.20 -33.95
CA SER A 392 20.73 43.56 -35.13
C SER A 392 19.76 43.67 -36.30
N ILE A 393 20.24 44.07 -37.47
CA ILE A 393 19.38 44.34 -38.64
C ILE A 393 19.75 43.39 -39.77
N TYR A 394 18.78 42.61 -40.22
CA TYR A 394 18.83 41.91 -41.50
C TYR A 394 18.21 42.82 -42.57
N ARG A 395 19.04 43.33 -43.49
CA ARG A 395 18.70 44.26 -44.60
C ARG A 395 18.11 45.61 -44.17
N LYS A 396 16.91 45.63 -43.57
CA LYS A 396 16.23 46.85 -43.09
C LYS A 396 15.21 46.55 -41.99
N SER A 397 14.86 47.57 -41.21
CA SER A 397 13.72 47.53 -40.27
C SER A 397 12.40 47.75 -41.02
N GLY A 398 11.26 47.48 -40.37
CA GLY A 398 9.95 47.64 -40.97
C GLY A 398 8.86 48.04 -39.97
N PRO A 399 7.63 48.32 -40.47
CA PRO A 399 6.54 48.82 -39.64
C PRO A 399 5.85 47.73 -38.80
N ILE A 400 5.99 46.44 -39.16
CA ILE A 400 5.30 45.35 -38.47
C ILE A 400 6.07 45.00 -37.20
N ASP A 401 5.57 45.49 -36.08
CA ASP A 401 6.16 45.33 -34.76
C ASP A 401 5.55 44.14 -34.01
N SER A 402 6.37 43.21 -33.53
CA SER A 402 5.90 42.09 -32.70
C SER A 402 5.19 42.55 -31.42
N PHE A 403 5.50 43.73 -30.89
CA PHE A 403 4.83 44.28 -29.71
C PHE A 403 3.37 44.67 -29.94
N SER A 404 2.90 44.76 -31.18
CA SER A 404 1.47 44.95 -31.46
C SER A 404 0.62 43.75 -31.00
N GLU A 405 1.20 42.55 -31.00
CA GLU A 405 0.53 41.30 -30.63
C GLU A 405 1.09 40.67 -29.35
N LEU A 406 2.36 40.94 -29.02
CA LEU A 406 3.07 40.45 -27.82
C LEU A 406 3.70 41.62 -27.06
N PRO A 407 2.88 42.49 -26.43
CA PRO A 407 3.41 43.65 -25.73
C PRO A 407 4.21 43.26 -24.47
N PRO A 408 4.98 44.20 -23.89
CA PRO A 408 5.59 44.03 -22.59
C PRO A 408 4.53 43.69 -21.51
N GLN A 409 4.88 42.78 -20.61
CA GLN A 409 4.03 42.46 -19.44
C GLN A 409 4.14 43.51 -18.32
N ASP A 410 5.17 44.34 -18.36
CA ASP A 410 5.35 45.48 -17.46
C ASP A 410 5.76 46.72 -18.27
N VAL A 411 4.82 47.64 -18.41
CA VAL A 411 4.98 48.89 -19.16
C VAL A 411 5.60 50.02 -18.31
N SER A 412 5.77 49.81 -17.00
CA SER A 412 6.37 50.79 -16.10
C SER A 412 7.90 50.84 -16.20
N VAL A 413 8.51 49.82 -16.81
CA VAL A 413 9.94 49.69 -17.03
C VAL A 413 10.28 49.70 -18.52
N SER A 414 11.58 49.83 -18.83
CA SER A 414 12.08 49.67 -20.21
C SER A 414 11.61 48.34 -20.80
N PRO A 415 11.22 48.27 -22.09
CA PRO A 415 10.82 47.02 -22.73
C PRO A 415 11.87 45.92 -22.67
N ALA A 416 13.16 46.25 -22.58
CA ALA A 416 14.24 45.27 -22.41
C ALA A 416 14.17 44.53 -21.06
N ILE A 417 13.48 45.09 -20.07
CA ILE A 417 13.25 44.51 -18.75
C ILE A 417 11.82 43.96 -18.65
N GLY A 418 10.84 44.70 -19.19
CA GLY A 418 9.42 44.43 -19.06
C GLY A 418 8.82 43.51 -20.13
N TYR A 419 9.61 42.98 -21.08
CA TYR A 419 9.10 42.09 -22.12
C TYR A 419 8.35 40.87 -21.54
N SER A 420 7.38 40.34 -22.28
CA SER A 420 6.61 39.15 -21.89
C SER A 420 7.15 37.86 -22.49
N HIS A 421 7.68 37.93 -23.71
CA HIS A 421 8.08 36.78 -24.50
C HIS A 421 9.52 36.91 -25.02
N ARG A 422 10.14 35.75 -25.25
CA ARG A 422 11.42 35.64 -25.93
C ARG A 422 11.26 34.80 -27.20
N LEU A 423 11.95 35.20 -28.26
CA LEU A 423 12.02 34.43 -29.49
C LEU A 423 12.76 33.13 -29.22
N CYS A 424 12.11 31.98 -29.40
CA CYS A 424 12.74 30.66 -29.20
C CYS A 424 13.11 30.00 -30.53
N HIS A 425 12.33 30.23 -31.59
CA HIS A 425 12.53 29.56 -32.88
C HIS A 425 11.93 30.38 -34.05
N ALA A 426 12.25 29.98 -35.27
CA ALA A 426 11.62 30.46 -36.48
C ALA A 426 11.34 29.27 -37.41
N THR A 427 10.12 29.16 -37.91
CA THR A 427 9.69 28.16 -38.89
C THR A 427 9.45 28.81 -40.25
N PHE A 428 9.14 28.02 -41.27
CA PHE A 428 9.10 28.51 -42.65
C PHE A 428 8.04 27.81 -43.48
N LEU A 429 7.21 28.62 -44.13
CA LEU A 429 6.24 28.19 -45.12
C LEU A 429 6.76 28.53 -46.52
N GLU A 430 7.04 27.49 -47.31
CA GLU A 430 7.52 27.65 -48.68
C GLU A 430 6.47 27.20 -49.70
N ARG A 431 6.37 27.97 -50.81
CA ARG A 431 5.81 27.47 -52.06
C ARG A 431 6.77 27.73 -53.21
N ILE A 432 6.94 26.72 -54.05
CA ILE A 432 7.91 26.73 -55.15
C ILE A 432 7.22 26.89 -56.52
N SER A 433 6.01 26.35 -56.69
CA SER A 433 5.28 26.42 -57.95
C SER A 433 4.40 27.68 -58.03
N GLY A 434 4.66 28.51 -59.04
CA GLY A 434 3.97 29.79 -59.25
C GLY A 434 4.68 30.95 -58.53
N PRO A 435 3.94 31.95 -58.00
CA PRO A 435 4.54 33.01 -57.22
C PRO A 435 5.23 32.45 -55.98
N ARG A 436 6.38 33.05 -55.63
CA ARG A 436 7.24 32.60 -54.55
C ARG A 436 6.67 33.03 -53.20
N ILE A 437 6.30 32.06 -52.37
CA ILE A 437 5.93 32.31 -50.96
C ILE A 437 7.08 31.85 -50.08
N ALA A 438 7.62 32.77 -49.28
CA ALA A 438 8.71 32.57 -48.33
C ALA A 438 8.30 33.15 -46.97
N GLY A 439 7.36 32.46 -46.32
CA GLY A 439 6.74 32.90 -45.07
C GLY A 439 7.53 32.42 -43.85
N THR A 440 8.41 33.25 -43.32
CA THR A 440 9.02 33.00 -41.99
C THR A 440 8.01 33.32 -40.90
N VAL A 441 7.84 32.39 -39.94
CA VAL A 441 6.99 32.60 -38.76
C VAL A 441 7.83 32.45 -37.50
N PHE A 442 7.76 33.46 -36.64
CA PHE A 442 8.48 33.48 -35.37
C PHE A 442 7.70 32.75 -34.28
N SER A 443 8.39 31.90 -33.53
CA SER A 443 7.87 31.20 -32.35
C SER A 443 8.38 31.85 -31.07
N TRP A 444 7.47 32.12 -30.14
CA TRP A 444 7.73 32.87 -28.92
C TRP A 444 7.33 32.07 -27.70
N THR A 445 8.27 31.82 -26.80
CA THR A 445 7.98 31.25 -25.47
C THR A 445 7.82 32.37 -24.45
N HIS A 446 6.92 32.17 -23.47
CA HIS A 446 6.75 33.10 -22.36
C HIS A 446 8.04 33.20 -21.53
N ARG A 447 8.33 34.38 -20.97
CA ARG A 447 9.59 34.61 -20.25
C ARG A 447 9.75 33.81 -18.97
N SER A 448 8.63 33.35 -18.37
CA SER A 448 8.64 32.48 -17.19
C SER A 448 9.34 31.15 -17.46
N ALA A 449 9.36 30.67 -18.71
CA ALA A 449 10.23 29.57 -19.12
C ALA A 449 11.68 30.04 -19.12
N SER A 450 12.33 29.96 -17.96
CA SER A 450 13.73 30.35 -17.81
C SER A 450 14.67 29.34 -18.51
N PRO A 451 15.77 29.79 -19.14
CA PRO A 451 16.83 28.91 -19.66
C PRO A 451 17.51 28.04 -18.60
N ILE A 452 17.30 28.36 -17.31
CA ILE A 452 17.81 27.64 -16.15
C ILE A 452 16.64 27.26 -15.24
N ASN A 453 16.67 26.06 -14.70
CA ASN A 453 15.70 25.55 -13.74
C ASN A 453 16.16 25.89 -12.32
N GLU A 454 15.76 27.04 -11.80
CA GLU A 454 16.18 27.51 -10.48
C GLU A 454 15.14 27.18 -9.40
N VAL A 455 15.57 26.55 -8.32
CA VAL A 455 14.75 26.27 -7.13
C VAL A 455 15.15 27.21 -6.01
N SER A 456 14.16 27.88 -5.40
CA SER A 456 14.36 28.79 -4.27
C SER A 456 13.88 28.16 -2.97
N PRO A 457 14.57 28.41 -1.83
CA PRO A 457 14.12 27.95 -0.51
C PRO A 457 12.91 28.74 0.03
N SER A 458 12.49 29.81 -0.63
CA SER A 458 11.44 30.71 -0.14
C SER A 458 10.06 30.49 -0.76
N ARG A 459 9.92 29.52 -1.69
CA ARG A 459 8.69 29.32 -2.47
C ARG A 459 8.60 27.90 -3.02
N ILE A 460 7.37 27.44 -3.25
CA ILE A 460 7.11 26.22 -4.00
C ILE A 460 7.49 26.46 -5.47
N THR A 461 8.55 25.80 -5.93
CA THR A 461 9.03 25.96 -7.30
C THR A 461 8.45 24.85 -8.18
N GLN A 462 7.69 25.22 -9.21
CA GLN A 462 7.12 24.27 -10.17
C GLN A 462 7.96 24.26 -11.46
N ILE A 463 8.41 23.08 -11.88
CA ILE A 463 9.22 22.89 -13.08
C ILE A 463 8.52 21.89 -14.00
N PRO A 464 7.94 22.34 -15.13
CA PRO A 464 7.38 21.44 -16.14
C PRO A 464 8.44 20.45 -16.63
N TRP A 465 8.09 19.18 -16.73
CA TRP A 465 9.07 18.14 -17.07
C TRP A 465 9.58 18.28 -18.52
N VAL A 466 8.82 18.97 -19.38
CA VAL A 466 9.27 19.37 -20.73
C VAL A 466 10.52 20.25 -20.73
N LYS A 467 10.93 20.81 -19.58
CA LYS A 467 12.21 21.51 -19.41
C LYS A 467 13.39 20.57 -19.13
N ALA A 468 13.23 19.26 -19.29
CA ALA A 468 14.34 18.33 -19.32
C ALA A 468 15.29 18.64 -20.48
N HIS A 469 16.56 18.27 -20.33
CA HIS A 469 17.58 18.53 -21.35
C HIS A 469 17.87 17.32 -22.25
N THR A 470 17.44 16.13 -21.82
CA THR A 470 17.46 14.90 -22.62
C THR A 470 16.06 14.28 -22.65
N LEU A 471 15.77 13.54 -23.71
CA LEU A 471 14.58 12.70 -23.83
C LEU A 471 15.05 11.26 -23.99
N ALA A 472 14.68 10.40 -23.06
CA ALA A 472 15.11 9.00 -23.10
C ALA A 472 14.37 8.23 -24.21
N SER A 473 15.02 7.19 -24.75
CA SER A 473 14.40 6.33 -25.77
C SER A 473 13.08 5.75 -25.28
N GLY A 474 12.01 5.85 -26.08
CA GLY A 474 10.66 5.40 -25.74
C GLY A 474 9.81 6.42 -24.95
N ALA A 475 10.40 7.55 -24.52
CA ALA A 475 9.65 8.69 -24.02
C ALA A 475 9.22 9.62 -25.15
N SER A 476 8.08 10.27 -24.94
CA SER A 476 7.47 11.18 -25.89
C SER A 476 6.96 12.42 -25.18
N VAL A 477 7.22 13.58 -25.79
CA VAL A 477 6.52 14.83 -25.46
C VAL A 477 5.21 14.82 -26.23
N ILE A 478 4.10 15.09 -25.55
CA ILE A 478 2.77 15.17 -26.16
C ILE A 478 2.17 16.54 -25.91
N LYS A 479 1.25 16.93 -26.80
CA LYS A 479 0.55 18.21 -26.71
C LYS A 479 -0.19 18.31 -25.38
N GLY A 480 0.04 19.38 -24.63
CA GLY A 480 -0.69 19.64 -23.39
C GLY A 480 -2.19 19.84 -23.61
N PRO A 481 -3.04 19.55 -22.62
CA PRO A 481 -4.50 19.68 -22.75
C PRO A 481 -5.01 21.13 -22.78
N GLY A 482 -4.14 22.13 -22.59
CA GLY A 482 -4.47 23.56 -22.65
C GLY A 482 -4.42 24.28 -21.30
N PHE A 483 -4.53 23.56 -20.18
CA PHE A 483 -4.50 24.13 -18.83
C PHE A 483 -3.19 23.90 -18.05
N THR A 484 -2.18 23.29 -18.68
CA THR A 484 -0.87 23.01 -18.07
C THR A 484 0.16 24.12 -18.32
N GLY A 485 -0.16 25.10 -19.16
CA GLY A 485 0.78 26.15 -19.58
C GLY A 485 1.85 25.69 -20.59
N GLY A 486 1.76 24.45 -21.07
CA GLY A 486 2.68 23.86 -22.04
C GLY A 486 2.45 22.37 -22.24
N ASP A 487 3.37 21.72 -22.93
CA ASP A 487 3.32 20.28 -23.23
C ASP A 487 3.72 19.41 -22.03
N ILE A 488 3.46 18.10 -22.10
CA ILE A 488 3.70 17.14 -21.03
C ILE A 488 4.41 15.89 -21.55
N LEU A 489 4.94 15.04 -20.66
CA LEU A 489 5.65 13.82 -21.04
C LEU A 489 4.89 12.55 -20.70
N THR A 490 5.12 11.51 -21.52
CA THR A 490 4.67 10.14 -21.24
C THR A 490 5.63 9.13 -21.86
N ARG A 491 5.36 7.84 -21.65
CA ARG A 491 6.10 6.74 -22.28
C ARG A 491 5.15 5.64 -22.74
N ASN A 492 5.58 4.96 -23.81
CA ASN A 492 4.88 3.77 -24.33
C ASN A 492 5.38 2.47 -23.70
N SER A 493 6.53 2.50 -23.02
CA SER A 493 7.11 1.36 -22.30
C SER A 493 7.80 1.83 -21.03
N MET A 494 7.95 0.92 -20.07
CA MET A 494 8.63 1.19 -18.80
C MET A 494 10.05 1.72 -19.03
N GLY A 495 10.43 2.82 -18.38
CA GLY A 495 11.71 3.49 -18.58
C GLY A 495 11.81 4.89 -17.98
N ASP A 496 12.99 5.50 -18.06
CA ASP A 496 13.24 6.89 -17.62
C ASP A 496 12.60 7.91 -18.57
N LEU A 497 12.12 9.06 -18.10
CA LEU A 497 11.63 10.13 -18.98
C LEU A 497 12.76 10.86 -19.73
N GLY A 498 13.91 11.01 -19.06
CA GLY A 498 15.00 11.89 -19.45
C GLY A 498 15.41 12.79 -18.29
N ALA A 499 16.59 13.39 -18.42
CA ALA A 499 17.28 14.05 -17.32
C ALA A 499 16.85 15.52 -17.20
N LEU A 500 16.33 15.87 -16.03
CA LEU A 500 15.99 17.24 -15.65
C LEU A 500 17.12 17.82 -14.80
N ARG A 501 17.83 18.81 -15.33
CA ARG A 501 18.87 19.54 -14.59
C ARG A 501 18.28 20.69 -13.82
N VAL A 502 18.64 20.84 -12.55
CA VAL A 502 18.13 21.86 -11.63
C VAL A 502 19.27 22.54 -10.88
N THR A 503 19.10 23.83 -10.61
CA THR A 503 20.01 24.65 -9.80
C THR A 503 19.31 25.12 -8.53
N PHE A 504 19.78 24.68 -7.36
CA PHE A 504 19.32 25.17 -6.06
C PHE A 504 19.98 26.50 -5.73
N THR A 505 19.16 27.49 -5.37
CA THR A 505 19.59 28.84 -4.98
C THR A 505 19.49 29.01 -3.47
N GLY A 506 20.14 30.04 -2.91
CA GLY A 506 20.16 30.30 -1.47
C GLY A 506 21.26 29.55 -0.71
N ARG A 507 21.08 29.40 0.61
CA ARG A 507 22.06 28.76 1.49
C ARG A 507 21.83 27.25 1.52
N LEU A 508 22.88 26.47 1.27
CA LEU A 508 22.88 25.02 1.35
C LEU A 508 23.55 24.55 2.65
N PRO A 509 23.21 23.35 3.18
CA PRO A 509 22.21 22.42 2.67
C PRO A 509 20.77 22.92 2.88
N GLN A 510 19.87 22.56 1.96
CA GLN A 510 18.44 22.85 2.07
C GLN A 510 17.61 21.62 1.73
N SER A 511 16.56 21.38 2.52
CA SER A 511 15.65 20.25 2.36
C SER A 511 14.39 20.65 1.61
N TYR A 512 13.89 19.74 0.78
CA TYR A 512 12.64 19.89 0.04
C TYR A 512 11.83 18.59 0.04
N TYR A 513 10.51 18.69 0.16
CA TYR A 513 9.63 17.63 -0.33
C TYR A 513 9.53 17.71 -1.85
N ILE A 514 9.50 16.55 -2.48
CA ILE A 514 9.35 16.43 -3.93
C ILE A 514 7.93 15.97 -4.24
N ARG A 515 7.20 16.73 -5.05
CA ARG A 515 5.85 16.41 -5.47
C ARG A 515 5.75 16.38 -6.99
N PHE A 516 5.00 15.45 -7.55
CA PHE A 516 4.77 15.35 -8.99
C PHE A 516 3.30 15.59 -9.28
N ARG A 517 3.00 16.40 -10.29
CA ARG A 517 1.65 16.50 -10.87
C ARG A 517 1.57 15.56 -12.06
N TYR A 518 0.65 14.60 -12.00
CA TYR A 518 0.57 13.50 -12.95
C TYR A 518 -0.87 13.11 -13.27
N ALA A 519 -1.05 12.37 -14.35
CA ALA A 519 -2.27 11.60 -14.63
C ALA A 519 -1.90 10.13 -14.88
N SER A 520 -2.71 9.18 -14.44
CA SER A 520 -2.45 7.75 -14.64
C SER A 520 -3.73 6.97 -14.95
N VAL A 521 -3.66 6.11 -15.98
CA VAL A 521 -4.78 5.27 -16.43
C VAL A 521 -5.05 4.05 -15.53
N ALA A 522 -4.14 3.76 -14.59
CA ALA A 522 -4.23 2.65 -13.64
C ALA A 522 -3.31 2.93 -12.43
N ASN A 523 -3.40 2.11 -11.38
CA ASN A 523 -2.39 2.14 -10.32
C ASN A 523 -1.04 1.70 -10.92
N ARG A 524 -0.05 2.58 -10.83
CA ARG A 524 1.27 2.42 -11.42
C ARG A 524 2.34 2.80 -10.39
N SER A 525 3.56 2.37 -10.64
CA SER A 525 4.71 2.73 -9.83
C SER A 525 5.86 3.24 -10.70
N GLY A 526 6.76 3.96 -10.06
CA GLY A 526 7.96 4.48 -10.68
C GLY A 526 9.11 4.60 -9.69
N THR A 527 10.24 5.09 -10.19
CA THR A 527 11.44 5.32 -9.38
C THR A 527 11.98 6.70 -9.68
N PHE A 528 12.09 7.54 -8.67
CA PHE A 528 12.74 8.83 -8.72
C PHE A 528 14.21 8.69 -8.33
N ARG A 529 15.09 9.27 -9.15
CA ARG A 529 16.54 9.25 -8.94
C ARG A 529 17.10 10.65 -9.06
N TYR A 530 18.16 10.92 -8.32
CA TYR A 530 18.98 12.12 -8.44
C TYR A 530 20.46 11.73 -8.43
N SER A 531 21.37 12.68 -8.62
CA SER A 531 22.80 12.39 -8.81
C SER A 531 23.47 11.64 -7.65
N GLN A 532 22.85 11.60 -6.46
CA GLN A 532 23.32 10.81 -5.33
C GLN A 532 22.33 9.69 -4.99
N PRO A 533 22.81 8.50 -4.58
CA PRO A 533 21.95 7.49 -3.95
C PRO A 533 21.31 8.05 -2.66
N PRO A 534 20.13 7.56 -2.23
CA PRO A 534 19.36 6.44 -2.77
C PRO A 534 18.36 6.84 -3.87
N SER A 535 17.77 5.84 -4.53
CA SER A 535 16.57 6.01 -5.36
C SER A 535 15.30 5.87 -4.53
N TYR A 536 14.25 6.62 -4.86
CA TYR A 536 12.97 6.57 -4.16
C TYR A 536 11.89 5.93 -5.01
N GLY A 537 11.16 4.96 -4.47
CA GLY A 537 9.94 4.45 -5.09
C GLY A 537 8.83 5.52 -5.05
N ILE A 538 8.10 5.69 -6.14
CA ILE A 538 6.98 6.62 -6.24
C ILE A 538 5.74 5.86 -6.71
N SER A 539 4.63 6.06 -6.01
CA SER A 539 3.32 5.53 -6.42
C SER A 539 2.57 6.56 -7.27
N PHE A 540 1.96 6.09 -8.35
CA PHE A 540 1.06 6.83 -9.22
C PHE A 540 -0.31 6.14 -9.23
N PRO A 541 -1.16 6.38 -8.21
CA PRO A 541 -2.55 5.93 -8.20
C PRO A 541 -3.32 6.27 -9.49
N LYS A 542 -4.35 5.50 -9.80
CA LYS A 542 -5.23 5.75 -10.94
C LYS A 542 -5.97 7.09 -10.76
N THR A 543 -6.01 7.90 -11.83
CA THR A 543 -6.73 9.18 -11.85
C THR A 543 -7.67 9.33 -13.05
N MET A 544 -7.58 8.45 -14.04
CA MET A 544 -8.44 8.44 -15.24
C MET A 544 -8.59 7.03 -15.81
N ASP A 545 -9.55 6.83 -16.71
CA ASP A 545 -9.67 5.59 -17.47
C ASP A 545 -8.85 5.61 -18.76
N ALA A 546 -8.44 4.43 -19.23
CA ALA A 546 -7.70 4.29 -20.47
C ALA A 546 -8.57 4.75 -21.67
N GLY A 547 -8.06 5.71 -22.44
CA GLY A 547 -8.75 6.27 -23.61
C GLY A 547 -9.58 7.53 -23.33
N GLU A 548 -9.70 7.94 -22.05
CA GLU A 548 -10.31 9.23 -21.72
C GLU A 548 -9.44 10.40 -22.14
N ALA A 549 -10.07 11.54 -22.43
CA ALA A 549 -9.37 12.79 -22.66
C ALA A 549 -8.79 13.34 -21.35
N LEU A 550 -7.61 13.95 -21.42
CA LEU A 550 -6.99 14.62 -20.29
C LEU A 550 -7.79 15.88 -19.92
N THR A 551 -8.51 15.83 -18.81
CA THR A 551 -9.21 16.98 -18.21
C THR A 551 -8.47 17.45 -16.96
N SER A 552 -8.87 18.58 -16.37
CA SER A 552 -8.21 19.06 -15.15
C SER A 552 -8.31 18.07 -13.99
N ARG A 553 -9.38 17.25 -13.94
CA ARG A 553 -9.60 16.20 -12.94
C ARG A 553 -8.76 14.95 -13.15
N SER A 554 -8.27 14.73 -14.37
CA SER A 554 -7.36 13.62 -14.66
C SER A 554 -6.01 13.79 -13.96
N PHE A 555 -5.65 15.01 -13.53
CA PHE A 555 -4.39 15.29 -12.86
C PHE A 555 -4.54 15.28 -11.34
N ALA A 556 -3.63 14.58 -10.67
CA ALA A 556 -3.47 14.58 -9.22
C ALA A 556 -2.01 14.86 -8.84
N HIS A 557 -1.74 14.92 -7.54
CA HIS A 557 -0.39 15.03 -7.01
C HIS A 557 0.03 13.74 -6.29
N THR A 558 1.30 13.39 -6.40
CA THR A 558 1.94 12.38 -5.56
C THR A 558 3.18 13.00 -4.93
N THR A 559 3.35 12.84 -3.62
CA THR A 559 4.41 13.48 -2.84
C THR A 559 5.34 12.44 -2.26
N LEU A 560 6.64 12.61 -2.46
CA LEU A 560 7.65 11.93 -1.67
C LEU A 560 7.73 12.62 -0.32
N PHE A 561 7.11 12.02 0.69
CA PHE A 561 7.08 12.54 2.06
C PHE A 561 8.41 12.38 2.82
N THR A 562 9.44 11.82 2.19
CA THR A 562 10.80 11.87 2.71
C THR A 562 11.48 13.13 2.21
N PRO A 563 11.80 14.10 3.08
CA PRO A 563 12.46 15.32 2.64
C PRO A 563 13.87 15.01 2.15
N ILE A 564 14.24 15.56 0.99
CA ILE A 564 15.59 15.37 0.41
C ILE A 564 16.42 16.61 0.67
N THR A 565 17.55 16.41 1.35
CA THR A 565 18.53 17.46 1.63
C THR A 565 19.54 17.59 0.49
N PHE A 566 19.51 18.71 -0.21
CA PHE A 566 20.49 19.02 -1.26
C PHE A 566 21.63 19.85 -0.70
N SER A 567 22.85 19.33 -0.84
CA SER A 567 24.08 20.01 -0.41
C SER A 567 24.86 20.65 -1.57
N ARG A 568 24.46 20.34 -2.82
CA ARG A 568 25.06 20.87 -4.05
C ARG A 568 24.11 21.85 -4.72
N ALA A 569 24.69 22.84 -5.39
CA ALA A 569 23.92 23.83 -6.13
C ALA A 569 23.34 23.28 -7.43
N GLN A 570 23.92 22.24 -8.05
CA GLN A 570 23.40 21.63 -9.26
C GLN A 570 23.17 20.13 -9.07
N GLU A 571 22.02 19.67 -9.54
CA GLU A 571 21.61 18.26 -9.51
C GLU A 571 20.91 17.88 -10.82
N GLU A 572 21.00 16.60 -11.17
CA GLU A 572 20.21 15.99 -12.25
C GLU A 572 19.21 15.01 -11.66
N PHE A 573 18.00 15.01 -12.22
CA PHE A 573 16.89 14.18 -11.81
C PHE A 573 16.41 13.31 -12.97
N ASP A 574 16.15 12.04 -12.67
CA ASP A 574 15.53 11.09 -13.58
C ASP A 574 14.27 10.51 -12.92
N LEU A 575 13.24 10.30 -13.73
CA LEU A 575 12.00 9.66 -13.29
C LEU A 575 11.70 8.47 -14.19
N TYR A 576 11.79 7.28 -13.60
CA TYR A 576 11.44 6.01 -14.20
C TYR A 576 9.94 5.77 -14.02
N ILE A 577 9.20 5.65 -15.12
CA ILE A 577 7.74 5.47 -15.09
C ILE A 577 7.30 4.28 -15.96
N GLN A 578 6.13 3.76 -15.64
CA GLN A 578 5.41 2.79 -16.46
C GLN A 578 4.60 3.48 -17.57
N SER A 579 4.18 2.71 -18.58
CA SER A 579 3.29 3.20 -19.64
C SER A 579 1.91 3.59 -19.10
N GLY A 580 1.32 4.64 -19.67
CA GLY A 580 0.01 5.15 -19.25
C GLY A 580 0.07 6.14 -18.07
N VAL A 581 1.27 6.57 -17.69
CA VAL A 581 1.50 7.70 -16.78
C VAL A 581 1.89 8.94 -17.60
N TYR A 582 1.26 10.07 -17.32
CA TYR A 582 1.53 11.37 -17.92
C TYR A 582 2.07 12.31 -16.85
N ILE A 583 3.23 12.92 -17.08
CA ILE A 583 3.90 13.82 -16.14
C ILE A 583 3.83 15.25 -16.67
N ASP A 584 3.18 16.13 -15.90
CA ASP A 584 3.16 17.57 -16.15
C ASP A 584 4.43 18.23 -15.61
N ARG A 585 4.60 18.17 -14.28
CA ARG A 585 5.66 18.91 -13.59
C ARG A 585 6.10 18.26 -12.29
N ILE A 586 7.30 18.64 -11.88
CA ILE A 586 7.84 18.42 -10.53
C ILE A 586 7.74 19.72 -9.73
N GLU A 587 7.47 19.58 -8.44
CA GLU A 587 7.34 20.67 -7.49
C GLU A 587 8.29 20.44 -6.32
N PHE A 588 9.07 21.47 -6.00
CA PHE A 588 9.97 21.49 -4.85
C PHE A 588 9.32 22.34 -3.75
N ILE A 589 8.91 21.69 -2.67
CA ILE A 589 8.28 22.34 -1.52
C ILE A 589 9.38 22.51 -0.46
N PRO A 590 9.81 23.75 -0.16
CA PRO A 590 10.85 23.96 0.83
C PRO A 590 10.38 23.47 2.19
N VAL A 591 11.25 22.73 2.87
CA VAL A 591 11.01 22.34 4.26
C VAL A 591 11.46 23.49 5.14
N ASP A 592 10.52 24.12 5.82
CA ASP A 592 10.80 24.88 7.04
C ASP A 592 10.43 24.01 8.25
N ALA A 593 11.14 24.19 9.37
CA ALA A 593 11.01 23.31 10.54
C ALA A 593 9.58 23.26 11.12
N THR A 594 8.79 24.31 10.88
CA THR A 594 7.40 24.43 11.28
C THR A 594 6.44 23.64 10.38
N PHE A 595 6.63 23.67 9.07
CA PHE A 595 5.77 23.04 8.07
C PHE A 595 5.87 21.50 8.12
N GLU A 596 7.08 20.97 8.30
CA GLU A 596 7.28 19.53 8.51
C GLU A 596 6.54 19.04 9.76
N SER A 597 6.58 19.85 10.83
CA SER A 597 5.91 19.53 12.08
C SER A 597 4.38 19.55 11.93
N GLU A 598 3.83 20.53 11.20
CA GLU A 598 2.38 20.62 10.91
C GLU A 598 1.87 19.46 10.04
N ILE A 599 2.57 19.09 8.96
CA ILE A 599 2.16 17.95 8.12
C ILE A 599 2.19 16.64 8.90
N ASN A 600 3.28 16.39 9.64
CA ASN A 600 3.41 15.18 10.43
C ASN A 600 2.33 15.13 11.51
N LEU A 601 1.99 16.27 12.11
CA LEU A 601 0.91 16.39 13.08
C LEU A 601 -0.44 16.04 12.46
N GLU A 602 -0.79 16.61 11.30
CA GLU A 602 -2.06 16.32 10.63
C GLU A 602 -2.17 14.82 10.26
N ARG A 603 -1.09 14.24 9.75
CA ARG A 603 -1.03 12.80 9.42
C ARG A 603 -1.24 11.95 10.67
N ALA A 604 -0.57 12.27 11.77
CA ALA A 604 -0.73 11.57 13.04
C ALA A 604 -2.16 11.73 13.58
N GLN A 605 -2.74 12.92 13.48
CA GLN A 605 -4.10 13.20 13.93
C GLN A 605 -5.14 12.39 13.14
N LYS A 606 -4.97 12.30 11.81
CA LYS A 606 -5.82 11.50 10.94
C LYS A 606 -5.71 10.01 11.27
N ALA A 607 -4.49 9.50 11.48
CA ALA A 607 -4.25 8.12 11.86
C ALA A 607 -4.89 7.76 13.22
N VAL A 608 -4.71 8.61 14.23
CA VAL A 608 -5.32 8.41 15.56
C VAL A 608 -6.85 8.45 15.49
N ASN A 609 -7.43 9.41 14.75
CA ASN A 609 -8.88 9.49 14.62
C ASN A 609 -9.48 8.28 13.87
N ALA A 610 -8.73 7.68 12.95
CA ALA A 610 -9.18 6.52 12.19
C ALA A 610 -9.33 5.24 13.03
N LEU A 611 -8.72 5.17 14.22
CA LEU A 611 -8.81 4.04 15.16
C LEU A 611 -10.22 3.86 15.74
N PHE A 612 -10.98 4.95 15.86
CA PHE A 612 -12.24 4.99 16.60
C PHE A 612 -13.47 4.85 15.70
N THR A 613 -14.54 4.27 16.23
CA THR A 613 -15.85 4.14 15.56
C THR A 613 -16.57 5.47 15.39
N SER A 614 -16.32 6.43 16.27
CA SER A 614 -16.96 7.74 16.24
C SER A 614 -16.08 8.82 16.87
N THR A 615 -16.48 10.08 16.70
CA THR A 615 -15.74 11.26 17.15
C THR A 615 -15.64 11.40 18.67
N ASN A 616 -16.46 10.69 19.45
CA ASN A 616 -16.38 10.69 20.90
C ASN A 616 -15.32 9.70 21.45
N GLN A 617 -14.67 8.93 20.59
CA GLN A 617 -13.55 8.04 20.93
C GLN A 617 -13.89 6.97 22.00
N LEU A 618 -15.17 6.58 22.09
CA LEU A 618 -15.65 5.60 23.08
C LEU A 618 -15.37 4.14 22.71
N GLY A 619 -15.18 3.82 21.42
CA GLY A 619 -14.99 2.46 20.97
C GLY A 619 -14.08 2.37 19.76
N LEU A 620 -13.25 1.33 19.72
CA LEU A 620 -12.41 0.97 18.58
C LEU A 620 -13.23 0.35 17.46
N LYS A 621 -12.82 0.57 16.21
CA LYS A 621 -13.34 -0.23 15.10
C LYS A 621 -12.87 -1.68 15.24
N THR A 622 -13.69 -2.63 14.80
CA THR A 622 -13.44 -4.07 14.94
C THR A 622 -12.25 -4.57 14.10
N ASP A 623 -12.02 -3.97 12.94
CA ASP A 623 -10.93 -4.26 12.01
C ASP A 623 -9.56 -3.70 12.45
N VAL A 624 -9.55 -2.68 13.33
CA VAL A 624 -8.31 -2.17 13.92
C VAL A 624 -7.71 -3.23 14.83
N THR A 625 -6.50 -3.71 14.51
CA THR A 625 -5.75 -4.68 15.32
C THR A 625 -4.91 -3.99 16.39
N ASP A 626 -4.49 -4.76 17.39
CA ASP A 626 -3.60 -4.27 18.43
C ASP A 626 -2.24 -3.79 17.88
N TYR A 627 -1.66 -4.53 16.94
CA TYR A 627 -0.46 -4.12 16.21
C TYR A 627 -0.63 -2.79 15.48
N HIS A 628 -1.79 -2.56 14.86
CA HIS A 628 -2.06 -1.29 14.16
C HIS A 628 -2.04 -0.10 15.12
N ILE A 629 -2.54 -0.26 16.34
CA ILE A 629 -2.49 0.79 17.38
C ILE A 629 -1.04 1.11 17.75
N ASP A 630 -0.18 0.09 17.87
CA ASP A 630 1.26 0.28 18.13
C ASP A 630 1.95 1.06 17.00
N GLN A 631 1.59 0.80 15.73
CA GLN A 631 2.12 1.55 14.58
C GLN A 631 1.66 3.02 14.58
N VAL A 632 0.38 3.29 14.90
CA VAL A 632 -0.10 4.66 15.07
C VAL A 632 0.58 5.35 16.25
N SER A 633 0.91 4.63 17.32
CA SER A 633 1.68 5.16 18.44
C SER A 633 3.10 5.55 18.03
N ASN A 634 3.77 4.76 17.19
CA ASN A 634 5.09 5.12 16.64
C ASN A 634 5.01 6.43 15.83
N LEU A 635 3.98 6.59 15.00
CA LEU A 635 3.76 7.81 14.22
C LEU A 635 3.61 9.06 15.11
N VAL A 636 2.89 8.95 16.23
CA VAL A 636 2.73 10.04 17.21
C VAL A 636 4.03 10.33 17.96
N GLU A 637 4.81 9.31 18.32
CA GLU A 637 6.10 9.49 19.00
C GLU A 637 7.13 10.22 18.12
N CYS A 638 7.00 10.11 16.80
CA CYS A 638 7.85 10.79 15.83
C CYS A 638 7.50 12.26 15.58
N LEU A 639 6.43 12.77 16.19
CA LEU A 639 6.13 14.21 16.16
C LEU A 639 7.21 15.02 16.90
N SER A 640 7.47 16.23 16.41
CA SER A 640 8.49 17.11 16.99
C SER A 640 8.15 17.51 18.43
N ASP A 641 9.09 17.27 19.35
CA ASP A 641 9.02 17.77 20.73
C ASP A 641 9.22 19.30 20.80
N GLU A 642 9.80 19.91 19.77
CA GLU A 642 10.08 21.36 19.75
C GLU A 642 8.85 22.16 19.26
N PHE A 643 8.12 21.63 18.28
CA PHE A 643 7.07 22.39 17.57
C PHE A 643 5.65 21.90 17.84
N CYS A 644 5.45 20.64 18.26
CA CYS A 644 4.12 20.04 18.44
C CYS A 644 3.96 19.41 19.83
N LEU A 645 4.67 19.89 20.86
CA LEU A 645 4.71 19.23 22.17
C LEU A 645 3.31 19.03 22.78
N ASP A 646 2.46 20.04 22.73
CA ASP A 646 1.12 19.99 23.33
C ASP A 646 0.19 19.07 22.53
N GLU A 647 0.21 19.15 21.20
CA GLU A 647 -0.60 18.32 20.31
C GLU A 647 -0.12 16.86 20.30
N LYS A 648 1.20 16.64 20.34
CA LYS A 648 1.82 15.32 20.53
C LYS A 648 1.36 14.69 21.84
N ARG A 649 1.31 15.46 22.93
CA ARG A 649 0.80 14.97 24.23
C ARG A 649 -0.67 14.57 24.11
N GLU A 650 -1.50 15.40 23.48
CA GLU A 650 -2.93 15.10 23.27
C GLU A 650 -3.12 13.83 22.42
N LEU A 651 -2.42 13.72 21.28
CA LEU A 651 -2.49 12.53 20.43
C LEU A 651 -1.94 11.29 21.12
N SER A 652 -0.89 11.43 21.94
CA SER A 652 -0.33 10.34 22.75
C SER A 652 -1.35 9.82 23.77
N GLU A 653 -2.11 10.71 24.41
CA GLU A 653 -3.18 10.32 25.33
C GLU A 653 -4.30 9.56 24.61
N LYS A 654 -4.68 10.00 23.40
CA LYS A 654 -5.70 9.34 22.57
C LYS A 654 -5.26 7.96 22.10
N VAL A 655 -4.04 7.80 21.60
CA VAL A 655 -3.56 6.47 21.16
C VAL A 655 -3.36 5.52 22.36
N LYS A 656 -2.93 6.03 23.53
CA LYS A 656 -2.91 5.24 24.77
C LYS A 656 -4.31 4.84 25.22
N HIS A 657 -5.30 5.71 25.02
CA HIS A 657 -6.71 5.37 25.26
C HIS A 657 -7.20 4.28 24.30
N ALA A 658 -6.87 4.36 23.02
CA ALA A 658 -7.12 3.29 22.05
C ALA A 658 -6.48 1.97 22.49
N LYS A 659 -5.21 1.95 22.93
CA LYS A 659 -4.56 0.73 23.43
C LYS A 659 -5.28 0.15 24.66
N ARG A 660 -5.73 0.98 25.60
CA ARG A 660 -6.55 0.51 26.74
C ARG A 660 -7.87 -0.12 26.30
N LEU A 661 -8.54 0.45 25.29
CA LEU A 661 -9.76 -0.15 24.72
C LEU A 661 -9.46 -1.48 24.01
N SER A 662 -8.28 -1.63 23.40
CA SER A 662 -7.79 -2.88 22.82
C SER A 662 -7.64 -3.95 23.90
N ASP A 663 -6.98 -3.60 25.00
CA ASP A 663 -6.81 -4.49 26.16
C ASP A 663 -8.16 -4.85 26.82
N GLU A 664 -9.11 -3.91 26.90
CA GLU A 664 -10.44 -4.16 27.48
C GLU A 664 -11.29 -5.13 26.65
N ARG A 665 -11.20 -5.09 25.32
CA ARG A 665 -11.91 -6.03 24.43
C ARG A 665 -11.18 -7.38 24.29
N ASN A 666 -9.90 -7.44 24.65
CA ASN A 666 -9.09 -8.65 24.58
C ASN A 666 -9.42 -9.60 25.72
N LEU A 667 -9.89 -10.80 25.39
CA LEU A 667 -10.33 -11.79 26.36
C LEU A 667 -9.16 -12.63 26.91
N LEU A 668 -8.00 -12.59 26.25
CA LEU A 668 -6.77 -13.23 26.70
C LEU A 668 -6.31 -12.59 28.02
N GLN A 669 -5.98 -13.44 28.98
CA GLN A 669 -5.27 -13.04 30.19
C GLN A 669 -3.79 -12.89 29.88
N ASP A 670 -3.16 -11.89 30.51
CA ASP A 670 -1.73 -11.59 30.35
C ASP A 670 -1.29 -11.46 28.87
N PRO A 671 -1.88 -10.53 28.10
CA PRO A 671 -1.56 -10.35 26.67
C PRO A 671 -0.10 -9.97 26.42
N ASN A 672 0.60 -9.48 27.46
CA ASN A 672 2.00 -9.05 27.44
C ASN A 672 2.97 -10.08 28.07
N PHE A 673 2.53 -11.33 28.27
CA PHE A 673 3.36 -12.47 28.68
C PHE A 673 4.19 -12.27 29.95
N ARG A 674 3.73 -11.47 30.91
CA ARG A 674 4.48 -11.16 32.14
C ARG A 674 4.44 -12.26 33.18
N GLY A 675 3.52 -13.23 33.02
CA GLY A 675 3.16 -14.22 34.02
C GLY A 675 3.02 -15.64 33.48
N ILE A 676 3.68 -15.98 32.36
CA ILE A 676 3.71 -17.36 31.87
C ILE A 676 4.11 -18.31 33.01
N ASN A 677 3.34 -19.39 33.19
CA ASN A 677 3.50 -20.41 34.23
C ASN A 677 3.34 -19.97 35.69
N ARG A 678 2.94 -18.70 35.98
CA ARG A 678 2.84 -18.22 37.38
C ARG A 678 1.64 -18.74 38.16
N GLN A 679 0.49 -18.92 37.52
CA GLN A 679 -0.73 -19.38 38.18
C GLN A 679 -1.13 -20.77 37.65
N PRO A 680 -1.49 -21.72 38.54
CA PRO A 680 -1.81 -23.07 38.13
C PRO A 680 -2.98 -23.16 37.13
N ASP A 681 -3.98 -22.30 37.32
CA ASP A 681 -5.29 -22.47 36.67
C ASP A 681 -5.68 -21.26 35.81
N ARG A 682 -4.80 -20.26 35.65
CA ARG A 682 -5.11 -18.98 35.00
C ARG A 682 -3.92 -18.40 34.23
N GLY A 683 -4.19 -17.89 33.04
CA GLY A 683 -3.19 -17.24 32.19
C GLY A 683 -2.47 -18.21 31.24
N TRP A 684 -1.31 -17.79 30.75
CA TRP A 684 -0.50 -18.56 29.81
C TRP A 684 0.29 -19.68 30.50
N ARG A 685 0.28 -20.85 29.87
CA ARG A 685 1.14 -22.00 30.19
C ARG A 685 2.07 -22.27 29.02
N GLY A 686 3.35 -22.47 29.30
CA GLY A 686 4.35 -22.68 28.26
C GLY A 686 5.38 -23.74 28.62
N SER A 687 5.97 -24.38 27.61
CA SER A 687 7.16 -25.23 27.76
C SER A 687 8.38 -24.41 28.19
N THR A 688 9.50 -25.08 28.49
CA THR A 688 10.73 -24.46 28.99
C THR A 688 11.46 -23.61 27.95
N ASP A 689 11.24 -23.87 26.65
CA ASP A 689 12.03 -23.30 25.54
C ASP A 689 11.42 -22.02 24.94
N ILE A 690 10.51 -21.38 25.69
CA ILE A 690 9.92 -20.11 25.29
C ILE A 690 10.74 -18.95 25.85
N THR A 691 11.02 -17.96 25.00
CA THR A 691 11.66 -16.70 25.43
C THR A 691 10.74 -15.50 25.20
N ILE A 692 10.83 -14.51 26.08
CA ILE A 692 10.07 -13.26 26.02
C ILE A 692 11.07 -12.11 25.93
N GLN A 693 10.88 -11.21 24.97
CA GLN A 693 11.73 -10.03 24.81
C GLN A 693 10.88 -8.76 24.84
N GLY A 694 11.46 -7.68 25.36
CA GLY A 694 10.80 -6.38 25.48
C GLY A 694 10.95 -5.54 24.22
N GLY A 695 10.14 -5.85 23.20
CA GLY A 695 10.11 -5.17 21.91
C GLY A 695 11.32 -5.42 21.01
N ASP A 696 11.16 -5.13 19.72
CA ASP A 696 12.19 -5.17 18.68
C ASP A 696 11.88 -4.17 17.55
N ASP A 697 12.42 -4.38 16.34
CA ASP A 697 12.15 -3.58 15.14
C ASP A 697 10.67 -3.65 14.69
N VAL A 698 9.95 -4.73 15.01
CA VAL A 698 8.57 -5.01 14.59
C VAL A 698 7.59 -4.75 15.73
N PHE A 699 7.80 -5.39 16.88
CA PHE A 699 6.98 -5.33 18.08
C PHE A 699 7.37 -4.12 18.95
N LYS A 700 6.36 -3.38 19.43
CA LYS A 700 6.55 -2.28 20.40
C LYS A 700 6.50 -2.78 21.85
N GLU A 701 5.86 -3.93 22.06
CA GLU A 701 5.60 -4.52 23.37
C GLU A 701 6.26 -5.90 23.53
N ASN A 702 5.94 -6.61 24.62
CA ASN A 702 6.50 -7.94 24.84
C ASN A 702 5.98 -8.90 23.78
N TYR A 703 6.90 -9.62 23.14
CA TYR A 703 6.56 -10.68 22.19
C TYR A 703 7.19 -11.99 22.63
N VAL A 704 6.68 -13.09 22.07
CA VAL A 704 7.10 -14.45 22.43
C VAL A 704 7.85 -15.09 21.27
N THR A 705 8.94 -15.78 21.60
CA THR A 705 9.68 -16.61 20.66
C THR A 705 9.55 -18.08 21.07
N LEU A 706 9.07 -18.91 20.16
CA LEU A 706 9.03 -20.37 20.29
C LEU A 706 10.14 -20.95 19.41
N THR A 707 10.96 -21.85 19.97
CA THR A 707 11.99 -22.59 19.24
C THR A 707 11.55 -24.01 18.93
N GLY A 708 12.21 -24.66 17.98
CA GLY A 708 11.98 -26.07 17.64
C GLY A 708 12.35 -27.02 18.77
N THR A 709 11.91 -28.27 18.64
CA THR A 709 12.17 -29.37 19.58
C THR A 709 12.86 -30.54 18.88
N PHE A 710 13.71 -31.27 19.61
CA PHE A 710 14.36 -32.47 19.10
C PHE A 710 13.45 -33.72 19.17
N ASP A 711 12.36 -33.68 19.93
CA ASP A 711 11.43 -34.79 20.12
C ASP A 711 9.99 -34.33 19.89
N GLU A 712 9.30 -34.96 18.93
CA GLU A 712 7.91 -34.65 18.58
C GLU A 712 6.95 -34.84 19.77
N CYS A 713 7.28 -35.72 20.71
CA CYS A 713 6.50 -35.95 21.93
C CYS A 713 6.69 -34.89 23.01
N TYR A 714 7.75 -34.06 22.90
CA TYR A 714 8.00 -32.92 23.78
C TYR A 714 7.99 -31.62 22.95
N PRO A 715 6.83 -31.22 22.41
CA PRO A 715 6.71 -30.01 21.60
C PRO A 715 7.00 -28.75 22.42
N THR A 716 7.46 -27.71 21.74
CA THR A 716 7.43 -26.35 22.30
C THR A 716 6.01 -25.84 22.19
N TYR A 717 5.40 -25.44 23.32
CA TYR A 717 3.99 -25.05 23.33
C TYR A 717 3.74 -23.83 24.20
N LEU A 718 2.76 -23.02 23.80
CA LEU A 718 2.18 -21.93 24.58
C LEU A 718 0.65 -22.04 24.49
N TYR A 719 -0.04 -22.21 25.61
CA TYR A 719 -1.50 -22.35 25.62
C TYR A 719 -2.19 -21.57 26.73
N GLN A 720 -3.47 -21.29 26.49
CA GLN A 720 -4.36 -20.66 27.45
C GLN A 720 -5.81 -21.14 27.22
N LYS A 721 -6.58 -21.29 28.30
CA LYS A 721 -8.03 -21.47 28.25
C LYS A 721 -8.72 -20.12 28.40
N ILE A 722 -9.61 -19.77 27.48
CA ILE A 722 -10.57 -18.68 27.65
C ILE A 722 -11.76 -19.21 28.45
N ASP A 723 -11.98 -18.64 29.63
CA ASP A 723 -13.07 -19.01 30.54
C ASP A 723 -14.45 -18.90 29.88
N GLU A 724 -15.31 -19.88 30.14
CA GLU A 724 -16.69 -19.91 29.63
C GLU A 724 -17.50 -18.67 30.06
N SER A 725 -17.22 -18.13 31.25
CA SER A 725 -17.87 -16.93 31.79
C SER A 725 -17.63 -15.65 31.00
N LYS A 726 -16.59 -15.61 30.16
CA LYS A 726 -16.31 -14.47 29.29
C LYS A 726 -16.93 -14.61 27.90
N LEU A 727 -17.49 -15.78 27.59
CA LEU A 727 -18.05 -16.09 26.28
C LEU A 727 -19.56 -15.82 26.25
N LYS A 728 -20.06 -15.37 25.09
CA LYS A 728 -21.48 -15.17 24.82
C LYS A 728 -22.01 -16.30 23.96
N ALA A 729 -23.22 -16.77 24.29
CA ALA A 729 -23.88 -17.81 23.51
C ALA A 729 -24.15 -17.35 22.07
N TYR A 730 -24.06 -18.29 21.12
CA TYR A 730 -24.34 -18.07 19.70
C TYR A 730 -23.57 -16.89 19.08
N THR A 731 -22.28 -16.81 19.38
CA THR A 731 -21.42 -15.69 18.99
C THR A 731 -20.11 -16.20 18.38
N ARG A 732 -19.63 -15.51 17.32
CA ARG A 732 -18.31 -15.75 16.74
C ARG A 732 -17.25 -14.96 17.48
N TYR A 733 -16.16 -15.64 17.78
CA TYR A 733 -14.94 -15.07 18.33
C TYR A 733 -13.80 -15.23 17.33
N GLN A 734 -12.84 -14.32 17.39
CA GLN A 734 -11.68 -14.28 16.52
C GLN A 734 -10.41 -14.23 17.36
N LEU A 735 -9.50 -15.17 17.11
CA LEU A 735 -8.10 -15.11 17.52
C LEU A 735 -7.32 -14.43 16.42
N ARG A 736 -6.49 -13.44 16.73
CA ARG A 736 -5.59 -12.81 15.77
C ARG A 736 -4.33 -12.29 16.44
N GLY A 737 -3.32 -11.97 15.64
CA GLY A 737 -2.10 -11.35 16.10
C GLY A 737 -1.14 -11.06 14.97
N TYR A 738 0.11 -10.76 15.33
CA TYR A 738 1.17 -10.46 14.38
C TYR A 738 2.33 -11.43 14.54
N ILE A 739 2.79 -12.00 13.43
CA ILE A 739 3.92 -12.92 13.33
C ILE A 739 5.02 -12.21 12.56
N GLU A 740 6.16 -11.95 13.21
CA GLU A 740 7.33 -11.41 12.52
C GLU A 740 7.89 -12.45 11.54
N ASP A 741 8.08 -13.68 12.01
CA ASP A 741 8.35 -14.85 11.19
C ASP A 741 7.92 -16.14 11.88
N SER A 742 7.68 -17.17 11.08
CA SER A 742 7.39 -18.50 11.57
C SER A 742 7.73 -19.60 10.58
N GLN A 743 8.07 -20.76 11.13
CA GLN A 743 8.18 -22.03 10.45
C GLN A 743 7.62 -23.14 11.33
N ASP A 744 6.74 -23.97 10.77
CA ASP A 744 6.05 -25.08 11.43
C ASP A 744 5.25 -24.69 12.68
N LEU A 745 4.79 -23.44 12.76
CA LEU A 745 3.93 -22.98 13.84
C LEU A 745 2.51 -23.54 13.66
N GLU A 746 2.10 -24.44 14.54
CA GLU A 746 0.73 -24.92 14.62
C GLU A 746 -0.09 -24.04 15.59
N ILE A 747 -1.21 -23.50 15.12
CA ILE A 747 -2.14 -22.68 15.93
C ILE A 747 -3.46 -23.43 16.05
N TYR A 748 -3.90 -23.73 17.28
CA TYR A 748 -5.16 -24.42 17.57
C TYR A 748 -6.16 -23.53 18.28
N LEU A 749 -7.43 -23.72 17.90
CA LEU A 749 -8.62 -23.26 18.61
C LEU A 749 -9.54 -24.46 18.88
N ILE A 750 -9.74 -24.81 20.15
CA ILE A 750 -10.49 -26.02 20.55
C ILE A 750 -11.69 -25.65 21.41
N ARG A 751 -12.89 -26.09 21.00
CA ARG A 751 -14.13 -26.06 21.80
C ARG A 751 -14.94 -27.35 21.65
N TYR A 752 -15.80 -27.43 20.63
CA TYR A 752 -16.55 -28.66 20.29
C TYR A 752 -15.68 -29.65 19.51
N ASN A 753 -14.70 -29.11 18.80
CA ASN A 753 -13.69 -29.79 18.01
C ASN A 753 -12.47 -28.86 17.90
N ALA A 754 -11.32 -29.43 17.54
CA ALA A 754 -10.12 -28.66 17.22
C ALA A 754 -10.21 -28.11 15.79
N LYS A 755 -9.98 -26.80 15.64
CA LYS A 755 -9.54 -26.18 14.39
C LYS A 755 -8.06 -25.89 14.54
N HIS A 756 -7.28 -26.13 13.49
CA HIS A 756 -5.87 -25.77 13.50
C HIS A 756 -5.37 -25.33 12.13
N GLU A 757 -4.36 -24.48 12.13
CA GLU A 757 -3.61 -24.08 10.93
C GLU A 757 -2.10 -24.24 11.19
N ILE A 758 -1.34 -24.49 10.12
CA ILE A 758 0.12 -24.46 10.15
C ILE A 758 0.56 -23.19 9.42
N VAL A 759 1.16 -22.26 10.16
CA VAL A 759 1.46 -20.92 9.69
C VAL A 759 2.97 -20.77 9.47
N ASN A 760 3.35 -20.55 8.22
CA ASN A 760 4.73 -20.29 7.81
C ASN A 760 4.81 -18.88 7.22
N VAL A 761 5.48 -17.97 7.92
CA VAL A 761 5.65 -16.56 7.51
C VAL A 761 7.14 -16.28 7.33
N PRO A 762 7.60 -15.97 6.11
CA PRO A 762 8.99 -15.61 5.90
C PRO A 762 9.28 -14.24 6.52
N GLY A 763 10.37 -14.14 7.30
CA GLY A 763 10.81 -12.85 7.83
C GLY A 763 11.17 -11.89 6.69
N THR A 764 10.50 -10.74 6.63
CA THR A 764 10.90 -9.67 5.73
C THR A 764 12.13 -9.02 6.33
N GLY A 765 13.31 -9.50 5.94
CA GLY A 765 14.57 -8.90 6.33
C GLY A 765 14.53 -7.40 6.05
N SER A 766 14.40 -6.61 7.11
CA SER A 766 14.51 -5.16 7.09
C SER A 766 13.57 -4.46 6.10
N LEU A 767 12.45 -3.92 6.60
CA LEU A 767 11.75 -2.77 6.00
C LEU A 767 12.66 -1.51 5.87
N TRP A 768 13.95 -1.62 6.17
CA TRP A 768 14.97 -0.62 5.99
C TRP A 768 15.47 -0.60 4.54
N PRO A 769 15.35 0.52 3.82
CA PRO A 769 16.23 0.76 2.70
C PRO A 769 17.68 0.65 3.21
N LEU A 770 18.54 -0.05 2.48
CA LEU A 770 19.98 -0.29 2.77
C LEU A 770 20.84 1.00 2.92
N SER A 771 20.25 2.17 3.15
CA SER A 771 20.90 3.48 3.06
C SER A 771 20.69 4.44 4.23
N VAL A 772 20.17 4.04 5.39
CA VAL A 772 20.15 4.92 6.58
C VAL A 772 21.33 4.59 7.49
N GLN A 773 22.28 5.53 7.61
CA GLN A 773 23.39 5.45 8.56
C GLN A 773 22.83 5.42 10.00
N SER A 774 23.12 4.32 10.70
CA SER A 774 22.72 3.94 12.07
C SER A 774 21.20 3.80 12.31
N PRO A 775 20.65 2.57 12.21
CA PRO A 775 19.27 2.27 12.59
C PRO A 775 19.07 2.20 14.12
N ILE A 776 20.11 2.51 14.89
CA ILE A 776 20.16 2.35 16.34
C ILE A 776 20.24 3.75 16.96
N GLY A 777 19.23 4.12 17.74
CA GLY A 777 19.23 5.32 18.58
C GLY A 777 20.41 5.31 19.57
N LYS A 778 20.64 6.44 20.26
CA LYS A 778 21.80 6.60 21.17
C LYS A 778 21.94 5.50 22.23
N CYS A 779 20.86 4.77 22.52
CA CYS A 779 20.77 3.75 23.57
C CYS A 779 20.58 2.31 23.07
N GLY A 780 20.64 2.03 21.77
CA GLY A 780 20.37 0.67 21.26
C GLY A 780 18.97 0.46 20.67
N GLU A 781 18.12 1.49 20.72
CA GLU A 781 16.71 1.41 20.34
C GLU A 781 16.52 1.47 18.81
N PRO A 782 15.61 0.69 18.22
CA PRO A 782 15.25 0.80 16.81
C PRO A 782 14.78 2.22 16.46
N ASN A 783 15.26 2.80 15.36
CA ASN A 783 14.77 4.09 14.89
C ASN A 783 13.36 3.98 14.26
N ARG A 784 12.33 3.96 15.11
CA ARG A 784 10.90 3.86 14.71
C ARG A 784 10.39 5.06 13.88
N CYS A 785 11.20 6.10 13.70
CA CYS A 785 10.88 7.31 12.95
C CYS A 785 11.48 7.36 11.54
N ALA A 786 12.16 6.29 11.10
CA ALA A 786 12.48 6.12 9.69
C ALA A 786 11.18 5.99 8.87
N PRO A 787 11.15 6.44 7.61
CA PRO A 787 9.93 6.45 6.82
C PRO A 787 9.51 5.01 6.52
N HIS A 788 8.69 4.44 7.40
CA HIS A 788 8.00 3.20 7.14
C HIS A 788 7.13 3.38 5.90
N LEU A 789 7.25 2.40 4.98
CA LEU A 789 6.40 2.29 3.80
C LEU A 789 4.95 2.61 4.17
N GLU A 790 4.31 3.46 3.37
CA GLU A 790 2.88 3.70 3.44
C GLU A 790 2.16 2.36 3.64
N TRP A 791 1.48 2.24 4.79
CA TRP A 791 0.49 1.19 4.98
C TRP A 791 -0.56 1.39 3.89
N ASN A 792 -0.57 0.48 2.93
CA ASN A 792 -1.62 0.35 1.95
C ASN A 792 -2.60 -0.71 2.48
N PRO A 793 -3.82 -0.33 2.88
CA PRO A 793 -4.85 -1.30 3.30
C PRO A 793 -5.15 -2.37 2.24
N ASP A 794 -4.79 -2.12 0.98
CA ASP A 794 -5.02 -3.04 -0.13
C ASP A 794 -3.87 -4.06 -0.35
N LEU A 795 -2.78 -4.03 0.43
CA LEU A 795 -1.68 -4.98 0.21
C LEU A 795 -1.98 -6.42 0.66
N ASP A 796 -3.06 -6.66 1.39
CA ASP A 796 -3.45 -7.98 1.91
C ASP A 796 -4.23 -8.86 0.92
N CYS A 797 -4.31 -8.48 -0.36
CA CYS A 797 -5.03 -9.25 -1.39
C CYS A 797 -4.26 -9.33 -2.71
N SER A 798 -3.12 -10.02 -2.73
CA SER A 798 -2.45 -10.39 -3.98
C SER A 798 -2.15 -11.89 -4.08
N CYS A 799 -3.16 -12.72 -3.83
CA CYS A 799 -3.19 -14.07 -4.36
C CYS A 799 -4.01 -14.06 -5.66
N ARG A 800 -3.37 -14.41 -6.78
CA ARG A 800 -4.10 -14.73 -8.01
C ARG A 800 -4.88 -16.03 -7.77
N ASP A 801 -6.06 -16.12 -8.36
CA ASP A 801 -6.86 -17.35 -8.38
C ASP A 801 -5.96 -18.57 -8.72
N GLU A 802 -6.03 -19.60 -7.86
CA GLU A 802 -5.47 -20.97 -8.02
C GLU A 802 -4.09 -21.34 -7.39
N GLU A 803 -3.34 -20.45 -6.73
CA GLU A 803 -2.16 -20.87 -5.92
C GLU A 803 -2.49 -20.89 -4.41
N LYS A 804 -2.26 -22.04 -3.75
CA LYS A 804 -2.28 -22.15 -2.28
C LYS A 804 -1.19 -21.23 -1.71
N CYS A 805 -1.55 -19.99 -1.38
CA CYS A 805 -0.61 -19.04 -0.82
C CYS A 805 -0.06 -19.58 0.50
N ALA A 806 1.27 -19.77 0.57
CA ALA A 806 1.97 -19.68 1.85
C ALA A 806 1.52 -18.37 2.51
N HIS A 807 1.36 -18.33 3.83
CA HIS A 807 0.92 -17.13 4.52
C HIS A 807 2.00 -16.03 4.36
N HIS A 808 1.89 -15.23 3.30
CA HIS A 808 2.79 -14.10 3.03
C HIS A 808 2.43 -12.87 3.88
N SER A 809 1.29 -12.89 4.57
CA SER A 809 0.91 -11.83 5.50
C SER A 809 1.42 -12.15 6.90
N HIS A 810 2.04 -11.16 7.52
CA HIS A 810 2.44 -11.20 8.92
C HIS A 810 1.24 -11.15 9.88
N HIS A 811 0.05 -10.74 9.39
CA HIS A 811 -1.18 -10.81 10.15
C HIS A 811 -1.80 -12.20 9.99
N PHE A 812 -2.23 -12.80 11.09
CA PHE A 812 -3.02 -14.03 11.07
C PHE A 812 -4.33 -13.84 11.84
N SER A 813 -5.36 -14.57 11.43
CA SER A 813 -6.64 -14.64 12.15
C SER A 813 -7.31 -15.99 11.99
N LEU A 814 -7.79 -16.57 13.09
CA LEU A 814 -8.63 -17.77 13.10
C LEU A 814 -9.94 -17.51 13.85
N ASP A 815 -11.04 -18.00 13.29
CA ASP A 815 -12.38 -17.80 13.87
C ASP A 815 -12.91 -19.09 14.55
N ILE A 816 -13.62 -18.92 15.67
CA ILE A 816 -14.35 -19.98 16.36
C ILE A 816 -15.77 -19.56 16.74
N ASP A 817 -16.71 -20.50 16.62
CA ASP A 817 -18.14 -20.28 16.87
C ASP A 817 -18.54 -20.87 18.23
N VAL A 818 -19.14 -20.06 19.09
CA VAL A 818 -19.66 -20.46 20.41
C VAL A 818 -21.16 -20.75 20.28
N GLY A 819 -21.59 -21.95 20.68
CA GLY A 819 -23.00 -22.38 20.76
C GLY A 819 -23.65 -21.94 22.07
N CYS A 820 -24.39 -22.81 22.77
CA CYS A 820 -24.79 -22.48 24.14
C CYS A 820 -23.56 -22.44 25.05
N THR A 821 -23.61 -21.53 26.02
CA THR A 821 -22.62 -21.47 27.11
C THR A 821 -23.19 -22.16 28.35
N ASP A 822 -22.37 -22.99 28.99
CA ASP A 822 -22.73 -23.71 30.22
C ASP A 822 -21.55 -23.69 31.20
N LEU A 823 -21.72 -22.93 32.29
CA LEU A 823 -20.69 -22.77 33.32
C LEU A 823 -20.42 -24.04 34.12
N ASN A 824 -21.32 -25.04 34.09
CA ASN A 824 -21.09 -26.31 34.78
C ASN A 824 -20.21 -27.25 33.94
N GLU A 825 -20.40 -27.24 32.62
CA GLU A 825 -19.57 -28.01 31.70
C GLU A 825 -18.22 -27.33 31.46
N ASP A 826 -18.18 -25.99 31.57
CA ASP A 826 -17.00 -25.12 31.48
C ASP A 826 -16.07 -25.47 30.30
N LEU A 827 -16.64 -25.56 29.10
CA LEU A 827 -15.87 -25.89 27.88
C LEU A 827 -14.75 -24.88 27.62
N GLY A 828 -15.07 -23.59 27.72
CA GLY A 828 -14.19 -22.50 27.32
C GLY A 828 -13.77 -22.58 25.86
N VAL A 829 -12.65 -21.95 25.54
CA VAL A 829 -11.93 -22.12 24.27
C VAL A 829 -10.45 -22.28 24.58
N TRP A 830 -9.83 -23.36 24.13
CA TRP A 830 -8.38 -23.51 24.21
C TRP A 830 -7.71 -22.84 23.03
N VAL A 831 -6.74 -21.98 23.32
CA VAL A 831 -5.81 -21.38 22.36
C VAL A 831 -4.45 -22.04 22.57
N ILE A 832 -3.89 -22.65 21.52
CA ILE A 832 -2.60 -23.36 21.61
C ILE A 832 -1.72 -22.94 20.44
N PHE A 833 -0.49 -22.56 20.74
CA PHE A 833 0.61 -22.44 19.79
C PHE A 833 1.56 -23.60 20.03
N LYS A 834 1.95 -24.33 18.99
CA LYS A 834 2.74 -25.55 19.10
C LYS A 834 3.75 -25.67 17.98
N ILE A 835 4.98 -26.06 18.32
CA ILE A 835 6.03 -26.46 17.38
C ILE A 835 6.53 -27.83 17.81
N LYS A 836 6.56 -28.79 16.88
CA LYS A 836 6.96 -30.18 17.14
C LYS A 836 8.12 -30.66 16.26
N THR A 837 8.72 -29.74 15.50
CA THR A 837 9.84 -30.00 14.59
C THR A 837 11.11 -29.33 15.11
N GLN A 838 12.27 -29.85 14.71
CA GLN A 838 13.57 -29.33 15.15
C GLN A 838 13.93 -28.00 14.50
N ASP A 839 13.59 -27.80 13.23
CA ASP A 839 13.87 -26.58 12.48
C ASP A 839 12.79 -25.48 12.66
N GLY A 840 11.67 -25.83 13.31
CA GLY A 840 10.57 -24.91 13.54
C GLY A 840 10.95 -23.74 14.44
N HIS A 841 10.33 -22.58 14.21
CA HIS A 841 10.45 -21.41 15.08
C HIS A 841 9.25 -20.49 14.87
N ALA A 842 8.98 -19.61 15.83
CA ALA A 842 8.03 -18.53 15.62
C ALA A 842 8.32 -17.34 16.53
N ARG A 843 8.21 -16.13 15.98
CA ARG A 843 8.24 -14.85 16.71
C ARG A 843 6.91 -14.14 16.53
N LEU A 844 6.12 -14.05 17.59
CA LEU A 844 4.75 -13.54 17.52
C LEU A 844 4.36 -12.70 18.75
N GLY A 845 3.46 -11.76 18.53
CA GLY A 845 3.01 -10.79 19.54
C GLY A 845 1.69 -10.13 19.16
N ASN A 846 1.27 -9.12 19.94
CA ASN A 846 0.01 -8.39 19.75
C ASN A 846 -1.21 -9.34 19.63
N LEU A 847 -1.25 -10.38 20.46
CA LEU A 847 -2.30 -11.41 20.42
C LEU A 847 -3.62 -10.87 20.99
N GLU A 848 -4.69 -11.03 20.23
CA GLU A 848 -6.06 -10.68 20.63
C GLU A 848 -6.99 -11.88 20.48
N PHE A 849 -7.85 -12.11 21.48
CA PHE A 849 -9.06 -12.94 21.33
C PHE A 849 -10.27 -12.05 21.60
N LEU A 850 -11.12 -11.84 20.61
CA LEU A 850 -12.21 -10.85 20.68
C LEU A 850 -13.54 -11.37 20.14
N GLU A 851 -14.62 -10.77 20.62
CA GLU A 851 -15.97 -10.96 20.09
C GLU A 851 -16.10 -10.26 18.72
N GLU A 852 -16.44 -11.00 17.67
CA GLU A 852 -16.56 -10.45 16.31
C GLU A 852 -18.02 -10.08 16.01
N LYS A 853 -18.92 -11.07 16.04
CA LYS A 853 -20.34 -10.89 15.67
C LYS A 853 -21.25 -12.01 16.17
N PRO A 854 -22.55 -11.74 16.41
CA PRO A 854 -23.54 -12.78 16.65
C PRO A 854 -23.72 -13.72 15.45
N LEU A 855 -23.97 -15.00 15.72
CA LEU A 855 -24.16 -16.02 14.69
C LEU A 855 -25.59 -15.98 14.14
N VAL A 856 -25.69 -15.95 12.81
CA VAL A 856 -26.96 -15.98 12.07
C VAL A 856 -26.88 -16.95 10.90
N GLY A 857 -28.04 -17.35 10.39
CA GLY A 857 -28.15 -18.18 9.18
C GLY A 857 -27.40 -19.53 9.28
N GLU A 858 -26.57 -19.81 8.29
CA GLU A 858 -25.84 -21.09 8.19
C GLU A 858 -24.86 -21.31 9.34
N ALA A 859 -24.12 -20.29 9.75
CA ALA A 859 -23.14 -20.40 10.84
C ALA A 859 -23.83 -20.82 12.16
N LEU A 860 -25.02 -20.27 12.44
CA LEU A 860 -25.84 -20.65 13.58
C LEU A 860 -26.31 -22.12 13.50
N ALA A 861 -26.65 -22.61 12.31
CA ALA A 861 -27.04 -24.00 12.13
C ALA A 861 -25.85 -24.96 12.30
N ARG A 862 -24.66 -24.58 11.78
CA ARG A 862 -23.43 -25.36 11.91
C ARG A 862 -22.98 -25.48 13.36
N VAL A 863 -22.98 -24.39 14.13
CA VAL A 863 -22.58 -24.45 15.55
C VAL A 863 -23.53 -25.33 16.37
N LYS A 864 -24.84 -25.27 16.10
CA LYS A 864 -25.83 -26.14 16.77
C LYS A 864 -25.60 -27.62 16.47
N ARG A 865 -25.22 -27.97 15.23
CA ARG A 865 -24.85 -29.35 14.88
C ARG A 865 -23.54 -29.78 15.53
N ALA A 866 -22.53 -28.91 15.53
CA ALA A 866 -21.23 -29.20 16.15
C ALA A 866 -21.39 -29.47 17.66
N GLU A 867 -22.15 -28.63 18.34
CA GLU A 867 -22.51 -28.78 19.76
C GLU A 867 -23.28 -30.07 20.03
N LYS A 868 -24.28 -30.40 19.20
CA LYS A 868 -25.02 -31.66 19.34
C LYS A 868 -24.13 -32.88 19.15
N LYS A 869 -23.30 -32.89 18.10
CA LYS A 869 -22.35 -33.97 17.80
C LYS A 869 -21.33 -34.14 18.92
N TRP A 870 -20.85 -33.04 19.51
CA TRP A 870 -19.98 -33.07 20.67
C TRP A 870 -20.67 -33.68 21.90
N ARG A 871 -21.91 -33.28 22.21
CA ARG A 871 -22.68 -33.90 23.31
C ARG A 871 -22.89 -35.41 23.09
N ASP A 872 -23.22 -35.83 21.88
CA ASP A 872 -23.37 -37.26 21.55
C ASP A 872 -22.07 -38.04 21.77
N LYS A 873 -20.93 -37.44 21.43
CA LYS A 873 -19.60 -38.04 21.71
C LYS A 873 -19.30 -38.11 23.20
N ARG A 874 -19.67 -37.08 23.97
CA ARG A 874 -19.48 -37.04 25.43
C ARG A 874 -20.27 -38.13 26.14
N GLU A 875 -21.55 -38.29 25.80
CA GLU A 875 -22.40 -39.36 26.36
C GLU A 875 -21.83 -40.75 26.03
N LYS A 876 -21.35 -40.95 24.80
CA LYS A 876 -20.69 -42.20 24.39
C LYS A 876 -19.40 -42.46 25.18
N LEU A 877 -18.54 -41.44 25.32
CA LEU A 877 -17.30 -41.53 26.06
C LEU A 877 -17.55 -41.85 27.54
N GLU A 878 -18.53 -41.20 28.17
CA GLU A 878 -18.88 -41.46 29.57
C GLU A 878 -19.31 -42.92 29.81
N LEU A 879 -20.07 -43.50 28.87
CA LEU A 879 -20.46 -44.91 28.88
C LEU A 879 -19.25 -45.85 28.75
N GLU A 880 -18.36 -45.58 27.79
CA GLU A 880 -17.14 -46.38 27.56
C GLU A 880 -16.18 -46.27 28.76
N THR A 881 -15.96 -45.05 29.27
CA THR A 881 -15.10 -44.79 30.43
C THR A 881 -15.58 -45.53 31.66
N ASN A 882 -16.89 -45.57 31.94
CA ASN A 882 -17.39 -46.30 33.11
C ASN A 882 -17.07 -47.80 33.07
N ILE A 883 -17.07 -48.41 31.88
CA ILE A 883 -16.72 -49.83 31.69
C ILE A 883 -15.21 -50.00 31.91
N VAL A 884 -14.41 -49.24 31.19
CA VAL A 884 -12.95 -49.36 31.21
C VAL A 884 -12.38 -49.02 32.57
N TYR A 885 -12.85 -47.93 33.21
CA TYR A 885 -12.44 -47.54 34.55
C TYR A 885 -12.74 -48.64 35.57
N LYS A 886 -13.92 -49.27 35.49
CA LYS A 886 -14.26 -50.37 36.39
C LYS A 886 -13.35 -51.58 36.19
N GLU A 887 -13.11 -51.99 34.95
CA GLU A 887 -12.22 -53.11 34.63
C GLU A 887 -10.76 -52.84 35.03
N ALA A 888 -10.28 -51.62 34.79
CA ALA A 888 -8.95 -51.17 35.17
C ALA A 888 -8.82 -51.11 36.70
N LYS A 889 -9.80 -50.52 37.38
CA LYS A 889 -9.84 -50.45 38.84
C LYS A 889 -9.89 -51.82 39.49
N GLU A 890 -10.69 -52.76 38.98
CA GLU A 890 -10.72 -54.13 39.48
C GLU A 890 -9.37 -54.83 39.28
N SER A 891 -8.69 -54.57 38.16
CA SER A 891 -7.36 -55.13 37.89
C SER A 891 -6.28 -54.52 38.79
N VAL A 892 -6.36 -53.22 39.08
CA VAL A 892 -5.47 -52.53 40.03
C VAL A 892 -5.73 -53.02 41.45
N ASP A 893 -6.99 -53.05 41.90
CA ASP A 893 -7.36 -53.48 43.25
C ASP A 893 -6.94 -54.95 43.50
N ALA A 894 -6.99 -55.82 42.48
CA ALA A 894 -6.55 -57.21 42.56
C ALA A 894 -5.04 -57.38 42.81
N LEU A 895 -4.21 -56.36 42.56
CA LEU A 895 -2.77 -56.43 42.84
C LEU A 895 -2.47 -56.37 44.35
N PHE A 896 -3.37 -55.79 45.14
CA PHE A 896 -3.15 -55.44 46.54
C PHE A 896 -3.96 -56.33 47.50
N VAL A 897 -3.47 -56.46 48.73
CA VAL A 897 -4.14 -57.23 49.80
C VAL A 897 -5.39 -56.49 50.31
N ASN A 898 -5.33 -55.17 50.34
CA ASN A 898 -6.38 -54.33 50.91
C ASN A 898 -6.54 -53.01 50.13
N SER A 899 -7.57 -52.25 50.50
CA SER A 899 -7.91 -50.98 49.85
C SER A 899 -7.06 -49.77 50.29
N GLN A 900 -6.06 -49.96 51.15
CA GLN A 900 -5.08 -48.92 51.49
C GLN A 900 -3.86 -48.93 50.55
N TYR A 901 -3.73 -49.94 49.68
CA TYR A 901 -2.66 -50.05 48.69
C TYR A 901 -1.24 -50.10 49.33
N ASP A 902 -1.13 -50.64 50.54
CA ASP A 902 0.11 -50.70 51.32
C ASP A 902 0.91 -51.99 51.12
N GLN A 903 0.27 -53.06 50.64
CA GLN A 903 0.90 -54.36 50.42
C GLN A 903 0.34 -55.07 49.18
N LEU A 904 1.22 -55.68 48.38
CA LEU A 904 0.85 -56.54 47.25
C LEU A 904 0.43 -57.93 47.73
N GLN A 905 -0.47 -58.60 46.99
CA GLN A 905 -0.70 -60.04 47.19
C GLN A 905 0.60 -60.81 46.96
N ALA A 906 0.80 -61.90 47.71
CA ALA A 906 2.02 -62.71 47.64
C ALA A 906 2.25 -63.33 46.24
N ASP A 907 1.16 -63.61 45.51
CA ASP A 907 1.16 -64.18 44.16
C ASP A 907 1.14 -63.13 43.04
N THR A 908 0.91 -61.84 43.33
CA THR A 908 1.05 -60.76 42.34
C THR A 908 2.47 -60.78 41.79
N ASN A 909 2.64 -60.88 40.47
CA ASN A 909 3.92 -60.80 39.78
C ASN A 909 3.98 -59.59 38.83
N ILE A 910 5.16 -59.28 38.28
CA ILE A 910 5.34 -58.09 37.44
C ILE A 910 4.44 -58.08 36.19
N ALA A 911 4.13 -59.25 35.63
CA ALA A 911 3.23 -59.41 34.49
C ALA A 911 1.80 -58.93 34.82
N MET A 912 1.32 -59.21 36.03
CA MET A 912 0.01 -58.76 36.50
C MET A 912 -0.03 -57.24 36.65
N ILE A 913 1.07 -56.63 37.12
CA ILE A 913 1.18 -55.17 37.21
C ILE A 913 1.15 -54.54 35.81
N HIS A 914 1.92 -55.06 34.85
CA HIS A 914 1.88 -54.62 33.45
C HIS A 914 0.49 -54.78 32.82
N ALA A 915 -0.22 -55.88 33.11
CA ALA A 915 -1.56 -56.12 32.59
C ALA A 915 -2.60 -55.12 33.15
N ALA A 916 -2.49 -54.79 34.43
CA ALA A 916 -3.31 -53.76 35.06
C ALA A 916 -2.99 -52.37 34.49
N ASP A 917 -1.72 -52.05 34.34
CA ASP A 917 -1.26 -50.77 33.79
C ASP A 917 -1.77 -50.53 32.37
N LYS A 918 -1.73 -51.55 31.51
CA LYS A 918 -2.34 -51.47 30.16
C LYS A 918 -3.82 -51.12 30.19
N ARG A 919 -4.56 -51.65 31.17
CA ARG A 919 -5.99 -51.34 31.31
C ARG A 919 -6.19 -49.90 31.77
N VAL A 920 -5.36 -49.41 32.69
CA VAL A 920 -5.36 -47.99 33.08
C VAL A 920 -5.10 -47.11 31.85
N HIS A 921 -4.08 -47.44 31.05
CA HIS A 921 -3.73 -46.76 29.81
C HIS A 921 -4.72 -46.93 28.66
N SER A 922 -5.78 -47.73 28.83
CA SER A 922 -6.88 -47.81 27.86
C SER A 922 -8.00 -46.79 28.12
N ILE A 923 -7.93 -46.03 29.23
CA ILE A 923 -8.82 -44.91 29.51
C ILE A 923 -8.55 -43.79 28.50
N ARG A 924 -9.55 -43.48 27.66
CA ARG A 924 -9.43 -42.46 26.61
C ARG A 924 -9.64 -41.05 27.15
N GLU A 925 -9.07 -40.05 26.48
CA GLU A 925 -9.20 -38.62 26.82
C GLU A 925 -8.81 -38.32 28.28
N ALA A 926 -7.79 -39.02 28.80
CA ALA A 926 -7.12 -38.64 30.03
C ALA A 926 -6.41 -37.29 29.84
N TYR A 927 -5.78 -37.10 28.69
CA TYR A 927 -5.23 -35.82 28.25
C TYR A 927 -5.81 -35.43 26.89
N LEU A 928 -5.63 -34.17 26.50
CA LEU A 928 -6.07 -33.69 25.19
C LEU A 928 -5.17 -34.24 24.08
N PRO A 929 -5.71 -34.83 22.99
CA PRO A 929 -4.91 -35.41 21.92
C PRO A 929 -3.97 -34.40 21.24
N GLU A 930 -4.40 -33.14 21.09
CA GLU A 930 -3.64 -32.08 20.42
C GLU A 930 -2.42 -31.64 21.25
N LEU A 931 -2.53 -31.68 22.59
CA LEU A 931 -1.45 -31.36 23.52
C LEU A 931 -1.65 -32.08 24.85
N SER A 932 -0.91 -33.17 25.07
CA SER A 932 -1.06 -34.12 26.19
C SER A 932 -0.64 -33.58 27.59
N VAL A 933 -0.31 -32.29 27.68
CA VAL A 933 -0.14 -31.58 28.96
C VAL A 933 -1.46 -31.01 29.48
N ILE A 934 -2.46 -30.87 28.60
CA ILE A 934 -3.77 -30.32 28.96
C ILE A 934 -4.63 -31.48 29.49
N PRO A 935 -5.13 -31.40 30.74
CA PRO A 935 -6.02 -32.42 31.29
C PRO A 935 -7.27 -32.57 30.45
N GLY A 936 -7.56 -33.82 30.06
CA GLY A 936 -8.84 -34.20 29.46
C GLY A 936 -9.89 -34.46 30.53
N VAL A 937 -11.05 -34.96 30.12
CA VAL A 937 -12.15 -35.19 31.06
C VAL A 937 -11.86 -36.34 32.03
N ASN A 938 -11.07 -37.31 31.59
CA ASN A 938 -10.74 -38.49 32.39
C ASN A 938 -9.40 -38.37 33.12
N ALA A 939 -8.77 -37.18 33.14
CA ALA A 939 -7.46 -36.96 33.78
C ALA A 939 -7.45 -37.43 35.24
N GLY A 940 -8.42 -36.98 36.04
CA GLY A 940 -8.44 -37.27 37.48
C GLY A 940 -8.58 -38.75 37.82
N ILE A 941 -9.42 -39.49 37.09
CA ILE A 941 -9.60 -40.94 37.30
C ILE A 941 -8.41 -41.74 36.78
N PHE A 942 -7.76 -41.26 35.72
CA PHE A 942 -6.56 -41.87 35.16
C PHE A 942 -5.38 -41.69 36.13
N GLU A 943 -5.10 -40.47 36.57
CA GLU A 943 -4.01 -40.13 37.50
C GLU A 943 -4.16 -40.87 38.85
N GLU A 944 -5.39 -41.07 39.33
CA GLU A 944 -5.66 -41.88 40.53
C GLU A 944 -5.18 -43.33 40.36
N LEU A 945 -5.53 -43.97 39.23
CA LEU A 945 -5.19 -45.36 38.96
C LEU A 945 -3.70 -45.53 38.61
N GLU A 946 -3.14 -44.60 37.84
CA GLU A 946 -1.72 -44.57 37.48
C GLU A 946 -0.84 -44.42 38.72
N GLY A 947 -1.21 -43.53 39.66
CA GLY A 947 -0.52 -43.42 40.94
C GLY A 947 -0.50 -44.73 41.76
N ARG A 948 -1.54 -45.55 41.64
CA ARG A 948 -1.60 -46.88 42.27
C ARG A 948 -0.73 -47.90 41.55
N ILE A 949 -0.63 -47.83 40.22
CA ILE A 949 0.32 -48.64 39.46
C ILE A 949 1.76 -48.32 39.87
N PHE A 950 2.13 -47.04 39.99
CA PHE A 950 3.47 -46.67 40.50
C PHE A 950 3.71 -47.16 41.93
N THR A 951 2.68 -47.15 42.77
CA THR A 951 2.75 -47.73 44.12
C THR A 951 2.98 -49.24 44.04
N ALA A 952 2.32 -49.96 43.13
CA ALA A 952 2.51 -51.38 42.92
C ALA A 952 3.95 -51.72 42.49
N TYR A 953 4.53 -51.01 41.52
CA TYR A 953 5.93 -51.21 41.14
C TYR A 953 6.89 -50.94 42.30
N SER A 954 6.64 -49.88 43.09
CA SER A 954 7.47 -49.55 44.25
C SER A 954 7.43 -50.64 45.32
N LEU A 955 6.26 -51.24 45.57
CA LEU A 955 6.11 -52.36 46.50
C LEU A 955 6.73 -53.65 45.96
N TYR A 956 6.65 -53.88 44.65
CA TYR A 956 7.27 -55.03 43.98
C TYR A 956 8.79 -55.01 44.14
N ASP A 957 9.44 -53.87 43.90
CA ASP A 957 10.87 -53.70 44.12
C ASP A 957 11.23 -53.81 45.61
N ALA A 958 10.47 -53.16 46.50
CA ALA A 958 10.76 -53.16 47.94
C ALA A 958 10.69 -54.54 48.61
N ARG A 959 9.84 -55.45 48.13
CA ARG A 959 9.72 -56.82 48.68
C ARG A 959 10.74 -57.80 48.09
N ASN A 960 11.38 -57.45 46.97
CA ASN A 960 12.32 -58.32 46.29
C ASN A 960 13.68 -58.32 47.03
N VAL A 961 14.16 -59.51 47.42
CA VAL A 961 15.47 -59.65 48.07
C VAL A 961 16.62 -59.51 47.06
N ILE A 962 16.36 -59.83 45.78
CA ILE A 962 17.28 -59.59 44.66
C ILE A 962 17.31 -58.09 44.38
N LYS A 963 18.51 -57.52 44.33
CA LYS A 963 18.67 -56.09 44.03
C LYS A 963 18.62 -55.87 42.53
N ASN A 964 17.84 -54.88 42.09
CA ASN A 964 17.70 -54.54 40.67
C ASN A 964 17.26 -55.76 39.85
N GLY A 965 16.34 -56.55 40.40
CA GLY A 965 15.80 -57.76 39.77
C GLY A 965 14.83 -57.48 38.62
N ASP A 966 14.49 -56.22 38.39
CA ASP A 966 13.66 -55.69 37.29
C ASP A 966 14.49 -54.98 36.21
N PHE A 967 15.82 -54.92 36.37
CA PHE A 967 16.77 -54.30 35.45
C PHE A 967 16.52 -52.81 35.16
N ASN A 968 15.67 -52.14 35.92
CA ASN A 968 15.35 -50.72 35.74
C ASN A 968 16.56 -49.81 35.97
N ASN A 969 17.59 -50.30 36.68
CA ASN A 969 18.88 -49.63 36.86
C ASN A 969 20.00 -50.31 36.05
N GLY A 970 19.66 -50.83 34.86
CA GLY A 970 20.59 -51.55 33.98
C GLY A 970 21.16 -52.80 34.65
N LEU A 971 22.46 -53.00 34.56
CA LEU A 971 23.17 -54.15 35.15
C LEU A 971 23.74 -53.86 36.54
N SER A 972 23.28 -52.80 37.22
CA SER A 972 23.73 -52.49 38.57
C SER A 972 23.40 -53.63 39.54
N CYS A 973 24.30 -53.92 40.50
CA CYS A 973 24.21 -55.05 41.44
C CYS A 973 24.31 -56.46 40.82
N TRP A 974 24.45 -56.60 39.50
CA TRP A 974 24.68 -57.87 38.82
C TRP A 974 26.14 -58.02 38.41
N ASN A 975 26.66 -59.25 38.49
CA ASN A 975 27.99 -59.63 38.03
C ASN A 975 27.86 -60.33 36.67
N VAL A 976 28.47 -59.77 35.64
CA VAL A 976 28.26 -60.17 34.24
C VAL A 976 29.54 -60.76 33.66
N LYS A 977 29.42 -61.93 33.02
CA LYS A 977 30.41 -62.53 32.13
C LYS A 977 29.79 -62.63 30.73
N GLY A 978 30.59 -62.40 29.67
CA GLY A 978 30.09 -62.37 28.28
C GLY A 978 29.42 -61.05 27.90
N HIS A 979 28.77 -61.00 26.73
CA HIS A 979 28.01 -59.85 26.27
C HIS A 979 26.53 -59.99 26.63
N VAL A 980 26.03 -59.03 27.40
CA VAL A 980 24.65 -58.94 27.85
C VAL A 980 24.24 -57.48 27.79
N ASP A 981 23.04 -57.21 27.31
CA ASP A 981 22.46 -55.87 27.23
C ASP A 981 21.17 -55.79 28.06
N VAL A 982 20.82 -54.56 28.44
CA VAL A 982 19.51 -54.24 29.00
C VAL A 982 18.83 -53.29 28.03
N GLU A 983 17.72 -53.73 27.45
CA GLU A 983 16.93 -52.93 26.51
C GLU A 983 15.72 -52.33 27.21
N GLU A 984 15.50 -51.03 27.06
CA GLU A 984 14.25 -50.40 27.47
C GLU A 984 13.16 -50.71 26.43
N GLN A 985 12.18 -51.54 26.80
CA GLN A 985 11.02 -51.86 25.98
C GLN A 985 9.82 -51.01 26.42
N ASN A 986 9.65 -49.83 25.81
CA ASN A 986 8.47 -48.96 25.96
C ASN A 986 8.03 -48.67 27.42
N ASN A 987 8.36 -47.46 27.89
CA ASN A 987 7.91 -46.82 29.14
C ASN A 987 8.39 -47.50 30.42
N HIS A 988 9.68 -47.30 30.75
CA HIS A 988 10.28 -47.71 32.03
C HIS A 988 10.24 -49.21 32.32
N ARG A 989 10.07 -50.04 31.28
CA ARG A 989 10.26 -51.49 31.35
C ARG A 989 11.63 -51.81 30.79
N SER A 990 12.52 -52.29 31.63
CA SER A 990 13.83 -52.77 31.22
C SER A 990 13.85 -54.29 31.19
N VAL A 991 14.36 -54.86 30.11
CA VAL A 991 14.52 -56.32 30.01
C VAL A 991 16.00 -56.66 29.83
N LEU A 992 16.45 -57.68 30.54
CA LEU A 992 17.75 -58.27 30.34
C LEU A 992 17.72 -59.14 29.08
N VAL A 993 18.63 -58.89 28.14
CA VAL A 993 18.80 -59.69 26.93
C VAL A 993 20.11 -60.44 27.04
N VAL A 994 20.02 -61.77 27.11
CA VAL A 994 21.16 -62.71 27.05
C VAL A 994 21.20 -63.29 25.63
N PRO A 995 21.99 -62.70 24.72
CA PRO A 995 21.97 -63.05 23.29
C PRO A 995 22.84 -64.24 22.92
N GLU A 996 23.69 -64.71 23.85
CA GLU A 996 24.68 -65.74 23.59
C GLU A 996 24.85 -66.67 24.81
N TRP A 997 25.07 -67.97 24.55
CA TRP A 997 25.10 -69.02 25.57
C TRP A 997 26.33 -68.95 26.48
N GLU A 998 27.42 -68.31 26.05
CA GLU A 998 28.59 -68.07 26.89
C GLU A 998 28.42 -66.93 27.92
N ALA A 999 27.33 -66.17 27.82
CA ALA A 999 27.06 -65.08 28.75
C ALA A 999 26.36 -65.58 30.02
N GLU A 1000 26.75 -65.01 31.16
CA GLU A 1000 26.30 -65.40 32.50
C GLU A 1000 26.10 -64.13 33.33
N VAL A 1001 24.91 -63.97 33.91
CA VAL A 1001 24.57 -62.87 34.81
C VAL A 1001 24.27 -63.44 36.18
N SER A 1002 25.04 -63.04 37.19
CA SER A 1002 25.01 -63.65 38.53
C SER A 1002 24.86 -62.58 39.62
N GLN A 1003 24.16 -62.91 40.71
CA GLN A 1003 24.09 -62.07 41.90
C GLN A 1003 24.21 -62.94 43.16
N GLU A 1004 25.09 -62.51 44.09
CA GLU A 1004 25.16 -63.06 45.44
C GLU A 1004 24.09 -62.39 46.31
N VAL A 1005 23.23 -63.20 46.93
CA VAL A 1005 22.08 -62.73 47.71
C VAL A 1005 22.17 -63.28 49.14
N ARG A 1006 22.02 -62.38 50.11
CA ARG A 1006 21.95 -62.72 51.53
C ARG A 1006 20.56 -63.20 51.90
N VAL A 1007 20.46 -64.39 52.49
CA VAL A 1007 19.20 -65.00 52.93
C VAL A 1007 19.27 -65.46 54.39
N CYS A 1008 18.12 -65.77 54.98
CA CYS A 1008 18.02 -66.31 56.32
C CYS A 1008 17.94 -67.85 56.26
N PRO A 1009 18.95 -68.59 56.77
CA PRO A 1009 18.92 -70.04 56.77
C PRO A 1009 17.65 -70.59 57.44
N GLY A 1010 17.02 -71.60 56.82
CA GLY A 1010 15.82 -72.26 57.35
C GLY A 1010 14.49 -71.50 57.16
N ARG A 1011 14.49 -70.34 56.49
CA ARG A 1011 13.26 -69.70 55.97
C ARG A 1011 12.96 -70.24 54.57
N GLY A 1012 11.69 -70.26 54.17
CA GLY A 1012 11.30 -70.54 52.79
C GLY A 1012 11.33 -69.28 51.94
N TYR A 1013 11.79 -69.40 50.70
CA TYR A 1013 11.78 -68.34 49.71
C TYR A 1013 11.07 -68.80 48.43
N ILE A 1014 10.46 -67.89 47.69
CA ILE A 1014 9.93 -68.13 46.34
C ILE A 1014 10.86 -67.44 45.35
N LEU A 1015 11.52 -68.21 44.49
CA LEU A 1015 12.19 -67.67 43.30
C LEU A 1015 11.16 -67.63 42.19
N ARG A 1016 10.86 -66.44 41.67
CA ARG A 1016 9.94 -66.24 40.55
C ARG A 1016 10.63 -65.48 39.44
N VAL A 1017 10.49 -65.99 38.22
CA VAL A 1017 11.13 -65.43 37.03
C VAL A 1017 10.07 -65.21 35.97
N THR A 1018 10.03 -64.00 35.40
CA THR A 1018 9.24 -63.67 34.23
C THR A 1018 10.17 -63.47 33.05
N ALA A 1019 10.12 -64.37 32.07
CA ALA A 1019 11.07 -64.38 30.95
C ALA A 1019 10.48 -65.01 29.69
N TYR A 1020 11.12 -64.77 28.55
CA TYR A 1020 10.79 -65.30 27.25
C TYR A 1020 12.05 -65.90 26.59
N LYS A 1021 11.89 -67.04 25.93
CA LYS A 1021 12.95 -67.70 25.17
C LYS A 1021 12.73 -67.53 23.67
N GLU A 1022 13.65 -66.84 23.01
CA GLU A 1022 13.70 -66.69 21.57
C GLU A 1022 14.72 -67.64 20.93
N GLY A 1023 14.34 -68.33 19.86
CA GLY A 1023 15.21 -69.31 19.21
C GLY A 1023 15.21 -70.70 19.87
N TYR A 1024 16.21 -71.51 19.57
CA TYR A 1024 16.32 -72.88 20.09
C TYR A 1024 16.79 -72.88 21.56
N GLY A 1025 17.01 -74.06 22.15
CA GLY A 1025 17.57 -74.17 23.49
C GLY A 1025 16.63 -73.80 24.64
N GLU A 1026 17.23 -73.68 25.82
CA GLU A 1026 16.58 -73.33 27.08
C GLU A 1026 17.25 -72.08 27.66
N GLY A 1027 16.45 -71.19 28.26
CA GLY A 1027 16.93 -70.16 29.17
C GLY A 1027 16.81 -70.68 30.59
N CYS A 1028 17.84 -70.48 31.42
CA CYS A 1028 17.91 -71.03 32.76
C CYS A 1028 18.15 -69.91 33.77
N VAL A 1029 17.37 -69.91 34.85
CA VAL A 1029 17.71 -69.19 36.08
C VAL A 1029 17.93 -70.20 37.18
N THR A 1030 19.16 -70.30 37.66
CA THR A 1030 19.60 -71.23 38.69
C THR A 1030 19.78 -70.51 40.02
N ILE A 1031 19.39 -71.17 41.10
CA ILE A 1031 19.67 -70.73 42.47
C ILE A 1031 20.44 -71.83 43.19
N HIS A 1032 21.56 -71.50 43.82
CA HIS A 1032 22.41 -72.49 44.49
C HIS A 1032 23.16 -71.98 45.71
N GLU A 1033 23.67 -72.94 46.48
CA GLU A 1033 24.62 -72.76 47.60
C GLU A 1033 25.93 -73.52 47.31
N VAL A 1034 26.99 -73.27 48.10
CA VAL A 1034 28.31 -73.91 47.91
C VAL A 1034 28.24 -75.45 47.97
N ASP A 1035 27.29 -76.01 48.73
CA ASP A 1035 27.15 -77.44 48.97
C ASP A 1035 25.77 -77.96 48.51
N ASN A 1036 25.74 -78.70 47.38
CA ASN A 1036 24.69 -79.62 46.90
C ASN A 1036 23.19 -79.19 46.93
N ASN A 1037 22.86 -77.92 47.22
CA ASN A 1037 21.51 -77.38 47.14
C ASN A 1037 21.44 -76.46 45.91
N THR A 1038 20.85 -76.96 44.83
CA THR A 1038 20.72 -76.24 43.55
C THR A 1038 19.36 -76.55 42.97
N ASP A 1039 18.64 -75.50 42.56
CA ASP A 1039 17.36 -75.60 41.88
C ASP A 1039 17.37 -74.71 40.62
N GLU A 1040 16.52 -75.02 39.64
CA GLU A 1040 16.55 -74.35 38.34
C GLU A 1040 15.15 -74.09 37.77
N LEU A 1041 14.96 -72.88 37.21
CA LEU A 1041 13.82 -72.52 36.38
C LEU A 1041 14.25 -72.51 34.91
N LYS A 1042 13.57 -73.32 34.09
CA LYS A 1042 13.86 -73.50 32.66
C LYS A 1042 12.76 -72.95 31.77
N PHE A 1043 13.17 -72.20 30.75
CA PHE A 1043 12.31 -71.56 29.77
C PHE A 1043 12.66 -72.06 28.38
N SER A 1044 11.72 -72.74 27.71
CA SER A 1044 11.87 -73.19 26.33
C SER A 1044 10.60 -72.90 25.53
N ASN A 1045 10.72 -72.77 24.22
CA ASN A 1045 9.59 -72.49 23.33
C ASN A 1045 9.03 -73.74 22.62
N CYS A 1046 9.55 -74.93 22.91
CA CYS A 1046 9.09 -76.17 22.30
C CYS A 1046 7.96 -76.80 23.11
N GLU A 1047 6.74 -76.74 22.57
CA GLU A 1047 5.57 -77.43 23.12
C GLU A 1047 5.83 -78.94 23.26
N LYS A 1048 5.66 -79.48 24.48
CA LYS A 1048 5.43 -80.92 24.67
C LYS A 1048 4.12 -81.26 23.98
N GLU A 1049 4.22 -81.95 22.84
CA GLU A 1049 3.10 -82.51 22.06
C GLU A 1049 1.99 -83.06 22.97
N GLN A 1050 0.90 -82.30 23.13
CA GLN A 1050 -0.38 -82.85 23.54
C GLN A 1050 -1.12 -83.31 22.28
N VAL A 1051 -1.27 -84.62 22.20
CA VAL A 1051 -2.09 -85.36 21.24
C VAL A 1051 -3.52 -84.81 21.25
N TYR A 1052 -3.90 -84.07 20.21
CA TYR A 1052 -5.29 -83.86 19.83
C TYR A 1052 -5.61 -84.70 18.59
N PRO A 1053 -6.68 -85.52 18.58
CA PRO A 1053 -7.03 -86.30 17.42
C PRO A 1053 -7.59 -85.39 16.32
N GLY A 1054 -7.08 -85.62 15.11
CA GLY A 1054 -7.24 -84.84 13.90
C GLY A 1054 -8.66 -84.43 13.49
N ASN A 1055 -8.74 -83.31 12.77
CA ASN A 1055 -8.79 -83.37 11.30
C ASN A 1055 -8.66 -81.98 10.66
N THR A 1056 -7.58 -81.82 9.89
CA THR A 1056 -7.48 -81.29 8.50
C THR A 1056 -8.33 -80.07 8.07
N VAL A 1057 -7.88 -79.07 7.29
CA VAL A 1057 -6.65 -78.79 6.52
C VAL A 1057 -6.75 -77.35 5.96
N ALA A 1058 -5.59 -76.69 5.87
CA ALA A 1058 -5.11 -75.67 4.92
C ALA A 1058 -5.57 -74.19 4.89
N CYS A 1059 -4.52 -73.39 4.73
CA CYS A 1059 -4.37 -71.95 4.69
C CYS A 1059 -4.70 -71.29 3.32
N ASN A 1060 -4.92 -69.97 3.39
CA ASN A 1060 -4.54 -68.88 2.47
C ASN A 1060 -5.01 -68.94 1.00
N ASP A 1061 -5.86 -67.98 0.58
CA ASP A 1061 -5.46 -66.63 0.13
C ASP A 1061 -6.34 -66.03 -1.00
N TYR A 1062 -6.54 -64.71 -0.90
CA TYR A 1062 -6.88 -63.71 -1.92
C TYR A 1062 -8.19 -63.73 -2.77
N ASN A 1063 -9.05 -62.75 -2.43
CA ASN A 1063 -9.82 -61.81 -3.28
C ASN A 1063 -10.44 -62.25 -4.63
N LYS A 1064 -11.79 -62.19 -4.70
CA LYS A 1064 -12.56 -61.37 -5.66
C LYS A 1064 -14.09 -61.47 -5.46
N ASN A 1065 -14.68 -60.31 -5.18
CA ASN A 1065 -15.97 -59.74 -5.59
C ASN A 1065 -17.24 -60.59 -5.89
N HIS A 1066 -18.35 -59.99 -5.45
CA HIS A 1066 -19.76 -60.18 -5.83
C HIS A 1066 -20.42 -61.47 -5.31
N GLY A 1067 -21.58 -61.46 -4.65
CA GLY A 1067 -22.58 -60.42 -4.48
C GLY A 1067 -23.96 -61.08 -4.51
N ALA A 1068 -24.75 -60.79 -3.47
CA ALA A 1068 -26.22 -60.77 -3.45
C ALA A 1068 -27.00 -62.11 -3.55
N ASN A 1069 -27.63 -62.51 -2.43
CA ASN A 1069 -29.05 -62.26 -2.12
C ASN A 1069 -29.46 -63.11 -0.90
N ALA A 1070 -29.84 -62.55 0.25
CA ALA A 1070 -31.04 -61.77 0.55
C ALA A 1070 -32.34 -62.60 0.56
N CYS A 1071 -32.86 -62.84 1.77
CA CYS A 1071 -34.28 -62.73 2.12
C CYS A 1071 -34.33 -61.66 3.23
N SER A 1072 -34.61 -60.38 2.92
CA SER A 1072 -35.94 -59.75 2.70
C SER A 1072 -36.76 -59.68 4.00
N SER A 1073 -37.49 -58.63 4.38
CA SER A 1073 -37.77 -57.29 3.84
C SER A 1073 -38.85 -56.71 4.76
N ARG A 1074 -38.85 -55.40 5.01
CA ARG A 1074 -40.09 -54.60 5.12
C ARG A 1074 -39.77 -53.12 4.95
N ASN A 1075 -40.13 -52.60 3.78
CA ASN A 1075 -40.31 -51.18 3.51
C ASN A 1075 -41.75 -50.74 3.80
N ARG A 1076 -41.89 -49.57 4.43
CA ARG A 1076 -42.93 -48.53 4.30
C ARG A 1076 -42.37 -47.38 5.16
N GLY A 1077 -41.99 -46.21 4.67
CA GLY A 1077 -42.54 -45.40 3.60
C GLY A 1077 -43.05 -44.12 4.24
N TYR A 1078 -42.35 -43.00 4.04
CA TYR A 1078 -42.91 -41.64 3.95
C TYR A 1078 -41.89 -40.76 3.20
N ASP A 1079 -42.21 -40.53 1.94
CA ASP A 1079 -41.85 -39.33 1.18
C ASP A 1079 -42.57 -38.13 1.82
N GLU A 1080 -41.87 -37.00 1.94
CA GLU A 1080 -42.40 -35.71 1.49
C GLU A 1080 -41.27 -34.99 0.73
N SER A 1081 -41.51 -34.81 -0.57
CA SER A 1081 -40.68 -34.09 -1.53
C SER A 1081 -41.34 -32.74 -1.84
N TYR A 1082 -40.55 -31.67 -1.91
CA TYR A 1082 -40.69 -30.49 -2.78
C TYR A 1082 -39.34 -29.76 -2.69
N GLU A 1083 -38.67 -29.28 -3.72
CA GLU A 1083 -38.74 -29.40 -5.17
C GLU A 1083 -37.40 -28.79 -5.65
N SER A 1084 -36.78 -29.32 -6.70
CA SER A 1084 -35.59 -28.70 -7.28
C SER A 1084 -35.97 -27.44 -8.05
N ASN A 1085 -35.16 -26.38 -7.96
CA ASN A 1085 -34.98 -25.47 -9.08
C ASN A 1085 -33.51 -25.06 -9.20
N SER A 1086 -32.94 -25.42 -10.35
CA SER A 1086 -31.68 -24.94 -10.89
C SER A 1086 -31.77 -23.47 -11.28
N SER A 1087 -30.74 -22.66 -10.97
CA SER A 1087 -29.94 -21.88 -11.94
C SER A 1087 -29.23 -20.66 -11.30
N ILE A 1088 -27.97 -20.45 -11.75
CA ILE A 1088 -27.12 -19.22 -11.70
C ILE A 1088 -26.39 -18.94 -10.36
N PRO A 1089 -25.15 -18.37 -10.37
CA PRO A 1089 -23.87 -18.93 -10.80
C PRO A 1089 -22.82 -18.92 -9.67
N ALA A 1090 -21.64 -19.48 -9.96
CA ALA A 1090 -20.43 -19.33 -9.15
C ALA A 1090 -20.17 -17.87 -8.75
N ASP A 1091 -20.03 -17.63 -7.44
CA ASP A 1091 -19.10 -16.68 -6.84
C ASP A 1091 -19.19 -16.79 -5.30
N TYR A 1092 -18.03 -16.81 -4.65
CA TYR A 1092 -17.79 -16.94 -3.20
C TYR A 1092 -18.04 -18.32 -2.56
N ALA A 1093 -17.12 -19.25 -2.79
CA ALA A 1093 -16.80 -20.29 -1.82
C ALA A 1093 -15.62 -19.79 -0.94
N PRO A 1094 -15.83 -19.43 0.34
CA PRO A 1094 -14.76 -19.65 1.30
C PRO A 1094 -14.51 -21.16 1.26
N VAL A 1095 -13.26 -21.58 1.14
CA VAL A 1095 -12.85 -22.98 1.23
C VAL A 1095 -13.18 -23.47 2.64
N TYR A 1096 -14.45 -23.80 2.86
CA TYR A 1096 -14.90 -24.77 3.83
C TYR A 1096 -14.53 -26.10 3.20
N GLU A 1097 -13.27 -26.50 3.35
CA GLU A 1097 -12.91 -27.92 3.29
C GLU A 1097 -13.69 -28.60 4.43
N GLU A 1098 -14.89 -29.07 4.09
CA GLU A 1098 -15.67 -30.03 4.86
C GLU A 1098 -15.02 -31.45 4.80
N GLU A 1099 -13.81 -31.54 4.23
CA GLU A 1099 -13.05 -32.78 4.00
C GLU A 1099 -11.94 -33.07 5.04
N ALA A 1100 -11.85 -32.32 6.14
CA ALA A 1100 -11.01 -32.69 7.28
C ALA A 1100 -11.84 -33.01 8.54
N TYR A 1101 -12.98 -33.71 8.37
CA TYR A 1101 -13.46 -34.59 9.43
C TYR A 1101 -12.64 -35.88 9.34
N THR A 1102 -11.39 -35.84 9.81
CA THR A 1102 -10.59 -37.05 9.98
C THR A 1102 -11.23 -37.89 11.09
N ASP A 1103 -12.16 -38.74 10.67
CA ASP A 1103 -12.62 -39.95 11.36
C ASP A 1103 -11.51 -41.01 11.30
N GLY A 1104 -10.27 -40.57 11.55
CA GLY A 1104 -9.09 -41.41 11.62
C GLY A 1104 -8.78 -41.65 13.08
N GLN A 1105 -8.83 -42.90 13.50
CA GLN A 1105 -8.13 -43.41 14.67
C GLN A 1105 -6.64 -43.04 14.58
N ARG A 1106 -6.27 -41.80 14.91
CA ARG A 1106 -4.88 -41.46 15.23
C ARG A 1106 -4.76 -41.56 16.73
N GLY A 1107 -4.37 -42.75 17.19
CA GLY A 1107 -3.74 -42.85 18.51
C GLY A 1107 -2.54 -41.91 18.52
N ASN A 1108 -2.47 -41.01 19.49
CA ASN A 1108 -1.29 -40.18 19.68
C ASN A 1108 -0.18 -41.12 20.18
N PRO A 1109 0.90 -41.38 19.41
CA PRO A 1109 1.98 -42.26 19.87
C PRO A 1109 2.57 -41.79 21.20
N CYS A 1110 2.47 -40.49 21.50
CA CYS A 1110 2.95 -39.91 22.75
C CYS A 1110 2.02 -40.14 23.96
N GLU A 1111 0.74 -40.50 23.78
CA GLU A 1111 -0.15 -40.95 24.88
C GLU A 1111 0.08 -42.44 25.23
N PHE A 1112 0.41 -43.27 24.22
CA PHE A 1112 0.80 -44.67 24.45
C PHE A 1112 2.18 -44.79 25.11
N ASN A 1113 3.00 -43.73 25.07
CA ASN A 1113 4.32 -43.63 25.68
C ASN A 1113 4.30 -43.25 27.18
N ARG A 1114 3.23 -43.53 27.94
CA ARG A 1114 3.23 -43.38 29.42
C ARG A 1114 3.07 -44.67 30.22
N GLY A 1115 2.54 -45.75 29.65
CA GLY A 1115 2.28 -47.01 30.37
C GLY A 1115 3.18 -48.15 29.98
N HIS A 1116 3.60 -48.97 30.93
CA HIS A 1116 4.30 -50.22 30.68
C HIS A 1116 3.46 -51.10 29.75
N THR A 1117 4.06 -51.48 28.63
CA THR A 1117 3.38 -52.34 27.67
C THR A 1117 3.21 -53.75 28.24
N PRO A 1118 2.08 -54.44 27.95
CA PRO A 1118 1.91 -55.83 28.33
C PRO A 1118 3.00 -56.66 27.70
N LEU A 1119 3.42 -57.68 28.43
CA LEU A 1119 4.33 -58.69 27.90
C LEU A 1119 3.84 -59.17 26.52
N PRO A 1120 4.71 -59.11 25.49
CA PRO A 1120 4.48 -59.78 24.21
C PRO A 1120 4.03 -61.23 24.44
N ALA A 1121 3.17 -61.75 23.55
CA ALA A 1121 2.74 -63.15 23.60
C ALA A 1121 3.97 -64.07 23.49
N GLY A 1122 4.49 -64.51 24.64
CA GLY A 1122 5.77 -65.22 24.73
C GLY A 1122 6.36 -65.25 26.14
N TYR A 1123 6.22 -64.19 26.95
CA TYR A 1123 6.74 -64.22 28.31
C TYR A 1123 5.91 -65.16 29.20
N VAL A 1124 6.62 -65.94 30.01
CA VAL A 1124 6.06 -66.89 30.97
C VAL A 1124 6.59 -66.51 32.35
N THR A 1125 5.74 -66.62 33.37
CA THR A 1125 6.17 -66.55 34.76
C THR A 1125 6.26 -67.96 35.32
N ALA A 1126 7.43 -68.34 35.81
CA ALA A 1126 7.67 -69.61 36.48
C ALA A 1126 8.19 -69.35 37.89
N GLU A 1127 7.84 -70.22 38.84
CA GLU A 1127 8.25 -70.11 40.24
C GLU A 1127 8.62 -71.46 40.85
N LEU A 1128 9.52 -71.42 41.83
CA LEU A 1128 9.86 -72.54 42.69
C LEU A 1128 10.05 -72.08 44.14
N GLU A 1129 9.85 -73.00 45.08
CA GLU A 1129 10.13 -72.78 46.50
C GLU A 1129 11.57 -73.22 46.81
N TYR A 1130 12.37 -72.34 47.39
CA TYR A 1130 13.76 -72.58 47.75
C TYR A 1130 13.98 -72.43 49.26
N PHE A 1131 14.70 -73.38 49.85
CA PHE A 1131 14.98 -73.42 51.30
C PHE A 1131 16.50 -73.41 51.52
N PRO A 1132 17.14 -72.25 51.75
CA PRO A 1132 18.58 -72.16 51.94
C PRO A 1132 19.03 -72.79 53.27
N GLU A 1133 20.10 -73.58 53.21
CA GLU A 1133 20.77 -74.15 54.39
C GLU A 1133 21.81 -73.19 55.00
N THR A 1134 22.26 -72.20 54.22
CA THR A 1134 23.28 -71.19 54.54
C THR A 1134 22.72 -69.77 54.45
N ASP A 1135 23.54 -68.76 54.77
CA ASP A 1135 23.12 -67.36 54.78
C ASP A 1135 23.35 -66.66 53.42
N THR A 1136 23.80 -67.39 52.41
CA THR A 1136 24.22 -66.86 51.12
C THR A 1136 23.80 -67.80 49.99
N VAL A 1137 23.07 -67.27 49.01
CA VAL A 1137 22.69 -67.99 47.78
C VAL A 1137 23.20 -67.23 46.56
N TRP A 1138 23.46 -67.95 45.47
CA TRP A 1138 23.79 -67.36 44.17
C TRP A 1138 22.64 -67.56 43.23
N VAL A 1139 22.18 -66.47 42.60
CA VAL A 1139 21.22 -66.49 41.50
C VAL A 1139 22.00 -66.27 40.21
N GLU A 1140 21.89 -67.18 39.26
CA GLU A 1140 22.59 -67.16 37.99
C GLU A 1140 21.59 -67.25 36.84
N ILE A 1141 21.75 -66.39 35.83
CA ILE A 1141 20.95 -66.33 34.62
C ILE A 1141 21.88 -66.69 33.46
N GLY A 1142 21.47 -67.68 32.68
CA GLY A 1142 22.20 -68.14 31.51
C GLY A 1142 21.28 -68.77 30.49
N GLU A 1143 21.83 -69.17 29.36
CA GLU A 1143 21.06 -69.74 28.25
C GLU A 1143 21.89 -70.77 27.47
N THR A 1144 21.26 -71.75 26.82
CA THR A 1144 21.99 -72.85 26.17
C THR A 1144 22.30 -72.62 24.70
N GLU A 1145 21.48 -71.83 24.01
CA GLU A 1145 21.58 -71.37 22.62
C GLU A 1145 20.36 -70.48 22.30
N GLY A 1146 20.49 -69.51 21.39
CA GLY A 1146 19.39 -68.62 21.02
C GLY A 1146 19.49 -67.28 21.74
N THR A 1147 18.38 -66.74 22.21
CA THR A 1147 18.36 -65.48 22.97
C THR A 1147 17.36 -65.62 24.11
N PHE A 1148 17.79 -65.33 25.33
CA PHE A 1148 16.95 -65.37 26.51
C PHE A 1148 16.68 -63.96 27.03
N ILE A 1149 15.41 -63.60 27.13
CA ILE A 1149 14.97 -62.25 27.50
C ILE A 1149 14.25 -62.31 28.84
N VAL A 1150 14.84 -61.72 29.88
CA VAL A 1150 14.31 -61.75 31.25
C VAL A 1150 13.75 -60.39 31.61
N ASP A 1151 12.47 -60.37 31.99
CA ASP A 1151 11.75 -59.18 32.44
C ASP A 1151 12.02 -58.91 33.92
N SER A 1152 11.90 -59.96 34.73
CA SER A 1152 12.14 -59.85 36.17
C SER A 1152 12.59 -61.17 36.77
N VAL A 1153 13.48 -61.07 37.76
CA VAL A 1153 13.84 -62.12 38.71
C VAL A 1153 13.55 -61.61 40.12
N GLU A 1154 12.63 -62.24 40.82
CA GLU A 1154 12.31 -61.92 42.21
C GLU A 1154 12.55 -63.10 43.15
N LEU A 1155 13.10 -62.81 44.33
CA LEU A 1155 13.24 -63.76 45.43
C LEU A 1155 12.50 -63.20 46.64
N LEU A 1156 11.44 -63.89 47.06
CA LEU A 1156 10.52 -63.43 48.09
C LEU A 1156 10.57 -64.33 49.32
N LEU A 1157 10.49 -63.76 50.53
CA LEU A 1157 10.33 -64.54 51.75
C LEU A 1157 8.90 -65.10 51.84
N MET A 1158 8.74 -66.38 52.16
CA MET A 1158 7.44 -66.98 52.45
C MET A 1158 6.98 -66.56 53.85
N GLU A 1159 6.25 -65.44 53.95
CA GLU A 1159 5.54 -65.01 55.16
C GLU A 1159 4.06 -64.76 54.82
N GLU A 1160 3.16 -65.41 55.58
CA GLU A 1160 1.68 -65.28 55.48
C GLU A 1160 1.16 -63.97 56.09
#